data_AF-A0A812JXC4-F1
#
_entry.id   AF-A0A812JXC4-F1
#
_cell.length_a   1.000
_cell.length_b   1.000
_cell.length_c   1.000
_cell.angle_alpha   90.00
_cell.angle_beta   90.00
_cell.angle_gamma   90.00
#
_symmetry.space_group_name_H-M   'P 1'
#
loop_
_entity.id
_entity.type
_entity.pdbx_description
1 polymer ?
#
loop_
_entity_poly.entity_id
_entity_poly.type
_entity_poly.pdbx_seq_one_letter_code
_entity_poly.pdbx_strand_id
1 'polypeptide(L)'
;MDAQSYRDHCLIIVGSGSAAELLLARRRLRAGGRLVHLQIAGQEDKRLHVSAFDDLECFWWFPPRGTSSDFGKRLGVVTFHTRWTTTGVASIHLRDDQQVQIFRASGKMRHVRILSAENNIEVEISGEVILNPDLQTAATLDVEVADPELRPCGTYSSRSMICSMMILLPCYVAKWLFSMHYEQNAVAGQVPWWRGMSIGILDLPLGYWAFSSAWTECLVSEGPSWQLHIRSLPTVCVVVFLASSAQLSDTPSAALGITAFNAVGPFVSYLATTARHPQRRWGPCLRWFLATLAGTAGCVILMGGILVAYVYLLALGRVVTASMFLPAATAMAETGMVSFTRLAYTRLVVARRPQIPGDMSRFVMPVMVFAAHGLSESVRLSALLSGAARTGSFSWISSAALGFALNALTRLGWLRHAFFCCTRCVFGAQWAIWIAAPNGFSKLHDEFKIYGGYIRFVAPCSLIIARAIYYRELSWSGPVAPAFNAATAGVFVTLFVLEVLEDVFVLQELLPAAPIPTEVLETNLPRNNSDAGALVSVEMRPNQAKDSSWRGQELSPSGSKKLSPVMTNQFSDLSSVQPQASLGTRRVSWGSRLRRQLGQEREVVPSMFLHGLREISFLEQLGCCAIACMFTLAWLELTLGPSKARGFCPSSSALDPMDLLWRPVPMAC
;
A
#
# COMPACT_ATOMS: atom_id res chain seq x y z
N MET A 1 -43.17 -3.21 -8.34
CA MET A 1 -41.99 -3.40 -7.47
C MET A 1 -41.00 -2.32 -7.85
N ASP A 2 -40.66 -1.41 -6.93
CA ASP A 2 -39.58 -0.45 -7.17
C ASP A 2 -38.30 -1.23 -7.44
N ALA A 3 -37.65 -0.95 -8.56
CA ALA A 3 -36.37 -1.54 -8.89
C ALA A 3 -35.37 -1.21 -7.77
N GLN A 4 -35.06 -2.18 -6.93
CA GLN A 4 -34.04 -2.00 -5.89
C GLN A 4 -32.71 -1.70 -6.59
N SER A 5 -32.17 -0.51 -6.35
CA SER A 5 -30.86 -0.08 -6.88
C SER A 5 -29.78 -0.22 -5.80
N TYR A 6 -28.65 -0.85 -6.13
CA TYR A 6 -27.60 -1.26 -5.20
C TYR A 6 -26.34 -0.41 -5.35
N ARG A 7 -26.53 0.90 -5.30
CA ARG A 7 -25.54 1.85 -5.81
C ARG A 7 -24.33 2.08 -4.89
N ASP A 8 -24.41 2.01 -3.56
CA ASP A 8 -23.27 2.50 -2.75
C ASP A 8 -22.90 1.63 -1.53
N HIS A 9 -23.80 0.72 -1.16
CA HIS A 9 -23.58 -0.18 -0.02
C HIS A 9 -22.73 -1.40 -0.40
N CYS A 10 -22.17 -2.08 0.61
CA CYS A 10 -21.68 -3.43 0.40
C CYS A 10 -22.81 -4.29 -0.16
N LEU A 11 -22.59 -4.99 -1.28
CA LEU A 11 -23.56 -5.93 -1.80
C LEU A 11 -23.34 -7.27 -1.11
N ILE A 12 -24.38 -7.86 -0.52
CA ILE A 12 -24.32 -9.15 0.16
C ILE A 12 -25.19 -10.12 -0.63
N ILE A 13 -24.57 -11.07 -1.32
CA ILE A 13 -25.28 -12.11 -2.06
C ILE A 13 -25.37 -13.35 -1.18
N VAL A 14 -26.57 -13.85 -0.92
CA VAL A 14 -26.80 -15.09 -0.17
C VAL A 14 -27.38 -16.11 -1.14
N GLY A 15 -26.63 -17.16 -1.47
CA GLY A 15 -27.10 -18.14 -2.45
C GLY A 15 -26.19 -19.36 -2.63
N SER A 16 -26.57 -20.26 -3.55
CA SER A 16 -25.85 -21.53 -3.77
C SER A 16 -24.59 -21.39 -4.63
N GLY A 17 -24.32 -20.20 -5.16
CA GLY A 17 -23.24 -19.93 -6.09
C GLY A 17 -23.63 -20.21 -7.54
N SER A 18 -24.87 -19.91 -7.91
CA SER A 18 -25.44 -20.05 -9.25
C SER A 18 -24.77 -19.14 -10.31
N ALA A 19 -25.09 -19.36 -11.60
CA ALA A 19 -24.62 -18.51 -12.69
C ALA A 19 -25.13 -17.06 -12.58
N ALA A 20 -26.34 -16.87 -12.05
CA ALA A 20 -26.91 -15.56 -11.77
C ALA A 20 -26.11 -14.80 -10.72
N GLU A 21 -25.79 -15.45 -9.60
CA GLU A 21 -24.93 -14.88 -8.55
C GLU A 21 -23.55 -14.52 -9.10
N LEU A 22 -22.97 -15.37 -9.95
CA LEU A 22 -21.66 -15.11 -10.56
C LEU A 22 -21.69 -13.90 -11.51
N LEU A 23 -22.74 -13.79 -12.33
CA LEU A 23 -22.95 -12.63 -13.20
C LEU A 23 -23.06 -11.34 -12.38
N LEU A 24 -23.89 -11.38 -11.34
CA LEU A 24 -24.15 -10.24 -10.47
C LEU A 24 -22.89 -9.81 -9.72
N ALA A 25 -22.16 -10.78 -9.16
CA ALA A 25 -20.88 -10.56 -8.49
C ALA A 25 -19.86 -9.90 -9.41
N ARG A 26 -19.72 -10.40 -10.65
CA ARG A 26 -18.81 -9.81 -11.65
C ARG A 26 -19.20 -8.39 -12.02
N ARG A 27 -20.50 -8.10 -12.16
CA ARG A 27 -20.98 -6.73 -12.43
C ARG A 27 -20.64 -5.80 -11.27
N ARG A 28 -20.87 -6.23 -10.02
CA ARG A 28 -20.54 -5.43 -8.82
C ARG A 28 -19.04 -5.15 -8.71
N LEU A 29 -18.21 -6.16 -8.90
CA LEU A 29 -16.74 -6.01 -8.85
C LEU A 29 -16.22 -5.10 -9.97
N ARG A 30 -16.77 -5.21 -11.19
CA ARG A 30 -16.43 -4.31 -12.31
C ARG A 30 -16.81 -2.86 -12.02
N ALA A 31 -17.90 -2.62 -11.32
CA ALA A 31 -18.27 -1.30 -10.84
C ALA A 31 -17.34 -0.76 -9.72
N GLY A 32 -16.40 -1.57 -9.22
CA GLY A 32 -15.52 -1.23 -8.12
C GLY A 32 -16.20 -1.31 -6.76
N GLY A 33 -17.31 -2.06 -6.66
CA GLY A 33 -18.10 -2.17 -5.44
C GLY A 33 -17.64 -3.27 -4.51
N ARG A 34 -17.93 -3.09 -3.22
CA ARG A 34 -17.75 -4.10 -2.18
C ARG A 34 -18.76 -5.22 -2.35
N LEU A 35 -18.31 -6.45 -2.12
CA LEU A 35 -19.10 -7.65 -2.31
C LEU A 35 -18.77 -8.70 -1.25
N VAL A 36 -19.83 -9.20 -0.64
CA VAL A 36 -19.83 -10.39 0.21
C VAL A 36 -20.70 -11.44 -0.45
N HIS A 37 -20.26 -12.69 -0.41
CA HIS A 37 -21.07 -13.82 -0.84
C HIS A 37 -21.17 -14.83 0.31
N LEU A 38 -22.39 -15.25 0.66
CA LEU A 38 -22.67 -16.28 1.63
C LEU A 38 -23.17 -17.51 0.87
N GLN A 39 -22.37 -18.58 0.87
CA GLN A 39 -22.74 -19.82 0.20
C GLN A 39 -23.65 -20.66 1.10
N ILE A 40 -24.89 -20.87 0.65
CA ILE A 40 -25.92 -21.72 1.27
C ILE A 40 -26.23 -22.94 0.40
N ALA A 41 -26.91 -23.95 0.94
CA ALA A 41 -27.26 -25.15 0.20
C ALA A 41 -28.35 -24.90 -0.87
N GLY A 42 -29.21 -23.90 -0.65
CA GLY A 42 -30.30 -23.52 -1.56
C GLY A 42 -31.34 -22.65 -0.86
N GLN A 43 -32.46 -22.34 -1.53
CA GLN A 43 -33.52 -21.50 -0.93
C GLN A 43 -34.16 -22.11 0.33
N GLU A 44 -34.17 -23.44 0.45
CA GLU A 44 -34.73 -24.16 1.60
C GLU A 44 -33.69 -24.44 2.70
N ASP A 45 -32.55 -23.73 2.70
CA ASP A 45 -31.54 -23.89 3.73
C ASP A 45 -32.10 -23.49 5.09
N LYS A 46 -32.30 -24.48 5.97
CA LYS A 46 -32.91 -24.30 7.31
C LYS A 46 -32.11 -23.37 8.21
N ARG A 47 -30.85 -23.09 7.89
CA ARG A 47 -29.98 -22.17 8.63
C ARG A 47 -30.34 -20.71 8.38
N LEU A 48 -31.15 -20.41 7.37
CA LEU A 48 -31.51 -19.06 6.96
C LEU A 48 -32.77 -18.56 7.67
N HIS A 49 -32.64 -17.46 8.39
CA HIS A 49 -33.75 -16.77 9.06
C HIS A 49 -33.82 -15.32 8.59
N VAL A 50 -34.98 -14.89 8.12
CA VAL A 50 -35.22 -13.48 7.76
C VAL A 50 -36.11 -12.86 8.82
N SER A 51 -35.62 -11.80 9.46
CA SER A 51 -36.33 -11.09 10.53
C SER A 51 -36.49 -9.60 10.20
N ALA A 52 -37.57 -9.00 10.69
CA ALA A 52 -37.79 -7.56 10.60
C ALA A 52 -37.10 -6.88 11.79
N PHE A 53 -36.40 -5.77 11.54
CA PHE A 53 -35.74 -5.01 12.59
C PHE A 53 -35.75 -3.54 12.22
N ASP A 54 -36.63 -2.78 12.87
CA ASP A 54 -36.99 -1.44 12.45
C ASP A 54 -35.93 -0.38 12.80
N ASP A 55 -35.00 -0.67 13.74
CA ASP A 55 -34.00 0.27 14.26
C ASP A 55 -32.54 0.02 13.78
N LEU A 56 -32.36 -0.50 12.56
CA LEU A 56 -31.02 -0.67 11.97
C LEU A 56 -30.62 0.57 11.15
N GLU A 57 -30.25 1.65 11.86
CA GLU A 57 -29.68 2.86 11.22
C GLU A 57 -28.15 2.82 11.04
N CYS A 58 -27.47 1.83 11.62
CA CYS A 58 -26.01 1.80 11.72
C CYS A 58 -25.36 0.78 10.77
N PHE A 59 -24.23 1.15 10.18
CA PHE A 59 -23.43 0.23 9.39
C PHE A 59 -22.45 -0.55 10.27
N TRP A 60 -22.69 -1.85 10.36
CA TRP A 60 -21.83 -2.84 11.01
C TRP A 60 -20.91 -3.53 10.01
N TRP A 61 -19.67 -3.77 10.41
CA TRP A 61 -18.77 -4.65 9.69
C TRP A 61 -17.94 -5.46 10.68
N PHE A 62 -18.04 -6.77 10.63
CA PHE A 62 -17.16 -7.69 11.32
C PHE A 62 -16.73 -8.74 10.30
N PRO A 63 -15.44 -8.75 9.89
CA PRO A 63 -15.00 -9.59 8.82
C PRO A 63 -15.20 -11.06 9.18
N PRO A 64 -15.67 -11.89 8.24
CA PRO A 64 -15.85 -13.31 8.49
C PRO A 64 -14.53 -14.02 8.76
N ARG A 65 -14.57 -14.97 9.68
CA ARG A 65 -13.50 -15.95 9.90
C ARG A 65 -13.93 -17.27 9.28
N GLY A 66 -13.19 -17.76 8.29
CA GLY A 66 -13.55 -19.03 7.64
C GLY A 66 -12.75 -19.32 6.37
N THR A 67 -13.03 -20.47 5.76
CA THR A 67 -12.44 -20.87 4.48
C THR A 67 -13.21 -20.23 3.32
N SER A 68 -12.49 -19.89 2.25
CA SER A 68 -13.11 -19.30 1.06
C SER A 68 -14.00 -20.35 0.42
N SER A 69 -15.25 -19.96 0.15
CA SER A 69 -16.20 -20.80 -0.55
C SER A 69 -15.71 -21.11 -1.98
N ASP A 70 -16.22 -22.18 -2.60
CA ASP A 70 -15.90 -22.52 -3.99
C ASP A 70 -16.42 -21.46 -4.97
N PHE A 71 -17.45 -20.71 -4.59
CA PHE A 71 -17.87 -19.53 -5.32
C PHE A 71 -16.80 -18.43 -5.30
N GLY A 72 -16.20 -18.17 -4.13
CA GLY A 72 -15.08 -17.23 -3.99
C GLY A 72 -13.89 -17.61 -4.89
N LYS A 73 -13.54 -18.90 -4.91
CA LYS A 73 -12.45 -19.41 -5.78
C LYS A 73 -12.73 -19.16 -7.26
N ARG A 74 -13.98 -19.33 -7.72
CA ARG A 74 -14.41 -19.02 -9.10
C ARG A 74 -14.33 -17.54 -9.46
N LEU A 75 -14.39 -16.66 -8.47
CA LEU A 75 -14.17 -15.21 -8.61
C LEU A 75 -12.69 -14.81 -8.50
N GLY A 76 -11.78 -15.79 -8.34
CA GLY A 76 -10.35 -15.55 -8.21
C GLY A 76 -9.90 -15.21 -6.78
N VAL A 77 -10.77 -15.42 -5.77
CA VAL A 77 -10.39 -15.28 -4.36
C VAL A 77 -9.63 -16.53 -3.95
N VAL A 78 -8.32 -16.40 -3.72
CA VAL A 78 -7.46 -17.56 -3.48
C VAL A 78 -7.43 -17.98 -2.01
N THR A 79 -7.66 -17.07 -1.05
CA THR A 79 -7.75 -17.41 0.39
C THR A 79 -8.28 -16.25 1.22
N PHE A 80 -9.10 -16.52 2.24
CA PHE A 80 -9.24 -15.59 3.36
C PHE A 80 -7.94 -15.64 4.15
N HIS A 81 -7.23 -14.51 4.19
CA HIS A 81 -6.23 -14.31 5.22
C HIS A 81 -6.84 -13.42 6.28
N THR A 82 -6.49 -13.65 7.55
CA THR A 82 -6.82 -12.81 8.71
C THR A 82 -6.15 -11.41 8.65
N ARG A 83 -5.72 -10.97 7.46
CA ARG A 83 -5.03 -9.70 7.24
C ARG A 83 -6.04 -8.56 7.27
N TRP A 84 -5.53 -7.37 7.53
CA TRP A 84 -6.31 -6.13 7.53
C TRP A 84 -6.91 -5.83 6.16
N THR A 85 -6.36 -6.45 5.11
CA THR A 85 -6.81 -6.28 3.73
C THR A 85 -7.02 -7.61 3.03
N THR A 86 -8.24 -7.84 2.56
CA THR A 86 -8.56 -8.92 1.62
C THR A 86 -8.80 -8.33 0.24
N THR A 87 -8.04 -8.77 -0.75
CA THR A 87 -8.26 -8.39 -2.15
C THR A 87 -9.50 -9.13 -2.68
N GLY A 88 -10.46 -8.40 -3.24
CA GLY A 88 -11.66 -9.00 -3.85
C GLY A 88 -12.79 -9.35 -2.87
N VAL A 89 -13.57 -10.38 -3.21
CA VAL A 89 -14.83 -10.74 -2.53
C VAL A 89 -14.59 -11.43 -1.21
N ALA A 90 -15.34 -11.05 -0.18
CA ALA A 90 -15.46 -11.87 1.03
C ALA A 90 -16.49 -12.98 0.76
N SER A 91 -16.05 -14.21 0.46
CA SER A 91 -16.96 -15.31 0.13
C SER A 91 -16.94 -16.43 1.16
N ILE A 92 -17.99 -16.48 1.98
CA ILE A 92 -18.11 -17.30 3.18
C ILE A 92 -18.81 -18.61 2.82
N HIS A 93 -18.18 -19.73 3.17
CA HIS A 93 -18.88 -21.01 3.24
C HIS A 93 -19.47 -21.19 4.64
N LEU A 94 -20.78 -21.31 4.74
CA LEU A 94 -21.45 -21.49 6.01
C LEU A 94 -21.26 -22.92 6.51
N ARG A 95 -20.79 -23.06 7.75
CA ARG A 95 -20.70 -24.34 8.45
C ARG A 95 -22.10 -24.87 8.79
N ASP A 96 -22.23 -26.18 8.92
CA ASP A 96 -23.51 -26.84 9.20
C ASP A 96 -24.13 -26.39 10.53
N ASP A 97 -23.28 -25.97 11.47
CA ASP A 97 -23.64 -25.53 12.81
C ASP A 97 -23.93 -24.02 12.91
N GLN A 98 -23.76 -23.27 11.81
CA GLN A 98 -23.99 -21.83 11.77
C GLN A 98 -25.42 -21.48 11.33
N GLN A 99 -25.94 -20.37 11.82
CA GLN A 99 -27.21 -19.80 11.37
C GLN A 99 -27.00 -18.41 10.77
N VAL A 100 -27.78 -18.06 9.75
CA VAL A 100 -27.75 -16.75 9.09
C VAL A 100 -29.03 -16.02 9.41
N GLN A 101 -28.92 -14.85 10.03
CA GLN A 101 -30.02 -13.93 10.24
C GLN A 101 -29.90 -12.75 9.28
N ILE A 102 -30.89 -12.57 8.41
CA ILE A 102 -31.01 -11.41 7.54
C ILE A 102 -32.04 -10.46 8.13
N PHE A 103 -31.67 -9.20 8.28
CA PHE A 103 -32.54 -8.18 8.85
C PHE A 103 -33.04 -7.22 7.78
N ARG A 104 -34.33 -6.89 7.86
CA ARG A 104 -34.98 -5.88 7.02
C ARG A 104 -35.06 -4.56 7.75
N ALA A 105 -34.51 -3.51 7.13
CA ALA A 105 -34.61 -2.12 7.56
C ALA A 105 -35.23 -1.28 6.43
N SER A 106 -36.25 -0.47 6.76
CA SER A 106 -36.97 0.36 5.78
C SER A 106 -37.51 -0.44 4.57
N GLY A 107 -37.98 -1.67 4.82
CA GLY A 107 -38.49 -2.57 3.77
C GLY A 107 -37.44 -3.23 2.88
N LYS A 108 -36.13 -3.00 3.10
CA LYS A 108 -35.03 -3.63 2.36
C LYS A 108 -34.20 -4.53 3.26
N MET A 109 -33.68 -5.64 2.73
CA MET A 109 -32.75 -6.48 3.46
C MET A 109 -31.38 -5.80 3.48
N ARG A 110 -30.88 -5.42 4.66
CA ARG A 110 -29.75 -4.47 4.79
C ARG A 110 -28.64 -4.93 5.71
N HIS A 111 -28.81 -6.07 6.35
CA HIS A 111 -27.89 -6.51 7.38
C HIS A 111 -27.95 -8.03 7.54
N VAL A 112 -26.80 -8.63 7.79
CA VAL A 112 -26.64 -10.07 7.98
C VAL A 112 -25.81 -10.36 9.21
N ARG A 113 -26.29 -11.27 10.05
CA ARG A 113 -25.52 -11.90 11.14
C ARG A 113 -25.32 -13.38 10.85
N ILE A 114 -24.14 -13.88 11.15
CA ILE A 114 -23.85 -15.32 11.20
C ILE A 114 -23.62 -15.67 12.66
N LEU A 115 -24.40 -16.62 13.15
CA LEU A 115 -24.40 -17.08 14.52
C LEU A 115 -23.76 -18.46 14.59
N SER A 116 -23.01 -18.73 15.66
CA SER A 116 -22.51 -20.08 15.98
C SER A 116 -23.63 -21.00 16.49
N ALA A 117 -23.31 -22.28 16.69
CA ALA A 117 -24.20 -23.25 17.32
C ALA A 117 -24.71 -22.78 18.71
N GLU A 118 -23.87 -22.05 19.43
CA GLU A 118 -24.18 -21.48 20.74
C GLU A 118 -24.81 -20.07 20.67
N ASN A 119 -25.29 -19.66 19.48
CA ASN A 119 -25.93 -18.36 19.24
C ASN A 119 -25.00 -17.15 19.46
N ASN A 120 -23.68 -17.34 19.37
CA ASN A 120 -22.71 -16.24 19.42
C ASN A 120 -22.61 -15.58 18.04
N ILE A 121 -22.54 -14.24 17.99
CA ILE A 121 -22.31 -13.50 16.75
C ILE A 121 -20.87 -13.76 16.29
N GLU A 122 -20.70 -14.50 15.20
CA GLU A 122 -19.41 -14.77 14.58
C GLU A 122 -19.10 -13.80 13.45
N VAL A 123 -20.14 -13.34 12.74
CA VAL A 123 -20.04 -12.39 11.62
C VAL A 123 -21.23 -11.44 11.70
N GLU A 124 -20.99 -10.16 11.46
CA GLU A 124 -22.04 -9.14 11.42
C GLU A 124 -21.71 -8.11 10.35
N ILE A 125 -22.53 -8.02 9.31
CA ILE A 125 -22.23 -7.26 8.11
C ILE A 125 -23.46 -6.47 7.68
N SER A 126 -23.26 -5.18 7.44
CA SER A 126 -24.26 -4.30 6.85
C SER A 126 -23.98 -4.08 5.38
N GLY A 127 -25.06 -4.01 4.61
CA GLY A 127 -25.01 -3.98 3.17
C GLY A 127 -26.34 -4.42 2.59
N GLU A 128 -26.62 -4.03 1.37
CA GLU A 128 -27.85 -4.43 0.69
C GLU A 128 -27.76 -5.93 0.36
N VAL A 129 -28.73 -6.71 0.82
CA VAL A 129 -28.73 -8.18 0.74
C VAL A 129 -29.62 -8.64 -0.41
N ILE A 130 -29.10 -9.57 -1.21
CA ILE A 130 -29.83 -10.24 -2.28
C ILE A 130 -29.83 -11.74 -1.99
N LEU A 131 -31.03 -12.31 -1.86
CA LEU A 131 -31.22 -13.72 -1.59
C LEU A 131 -31.53 -14.47 -2.90
N ASN A 132 -30.70 -15.45 -3.24
CA ASN A 132 -30.88 -16.39 -4.36
C ASN A 132 -31.37 -15.70 -5.66
N PRO A 133 -30.61 -14.75 -6.24
CA PRO A 133 -31.03 -14.03 -7.44
C PRO A 133 -31.16 -14.98 -8.64
N ASP A 134 -32.18 -14.75 -9.47
CA ASP A 134 -32.28 -15.39 -10.78
C ASP A 134 -31.48 -14.63 -11.86
N LEU A 135 -31.34 -15.22 -13.06
CA LEU A 135 -30.55 -14.63 -14.14
C LEU A 135 -31.12 -13.30 -14.64
N GLN A 136 -32.44 -13.16 -14.67
CA GLN A 136 -33.10 -11.94 -15.14
C GLN A 136 -32.87 -10.78 -14.16
N THR A 137 -32.99 -11.04 -12.86
CA THR A 137 -32.68 -10.12 -11.78
C THR A 137 -31.19 -9.76 -11.84
N ALA A 138 -30.30 -10.74 -11.91
CA ALA A 138 -28.86 -10.50 -12.02
C ALA A 138 -28.45 -9.67 -13.24
N ALA A 139 -29.22 -9.73 -14.34
CA ALA A 139 -28.97 -8.97 -15.56
C ALA A 139 -29.53 -7.54 -15.52
N THR A 140 -30.68 -7.34 -14.89
CA THR A 140 -31.40 -6.05 -14.89
C THR A 140 -31.07 -5.17 -13.69
N LEU A 141 -30.65 -5.77 -12.58
CA LEU A 141 -30.42 -5.08 -11.32
C LEU A 141 -29.22 -4.13 -11.40
N ASP A 142 -29.39 -2.93 -10.88
CA ASP A 142 -28.37 -1.89 -10.92
C ASP A 142 -27.41 -2.05 -9.73
N VAL A 143 -26.13 -2.31 -10.01
CA VAL A 143 -25.06 -2.58 -9.03
C VAL A 143 -23.88 -1.61 -9.14
N GLU A 144 -24.11 -0.43 -9.71
CA GLU A 144 -23.09 0.61 -9.87
C GLU A 144 -22.50 1.07 -8.54
N VAL A 145 -21.35 1.77 -8.56
CA VAL A 145 -20.84 2.54 -7.41
C VAL A 145 -20.86 4.02 -7.76
N ALA A 146 -21.85 4.74 -7.25
CA ALA A 146 -22.08 6.14 -7.58
C ALA A 146 -21.12 7.04 -6.81
N ASP A 147 -20.90 6.77 -5.51
CA ASP A 147 -19.93 7.46 -4.67
C ASP A 147 -18.53 6.82 -4.80
N PRO A 148 -17.56 7.50 -5.44
CA PRO A 148 -16.21 6.99 -5.57
C PRO A 148 -15.47 6.80 -4.23
N GLU A 149 -15.91 7.46 -3.15
CA GLU A 149 -15.27 7.36 -1.83
C GLU A 149 -15.59 6.03 -1.13
N LEU A 150 -16.68 5.39 -1.53
CA LEU A 150 -17.10 4.07 -1.05
C LEU A 150 -16.50 2.92 -1.86
N ARG A 151 -15.65 3.23 -2.85
CA ARG A 151 -14.87 2.24 -3.59
C ARG A 151 -13.66 1.81 -2.77
N PRO A 152 -13.31 0.51 -2.75
CA PRO A 152 -12.12 0.03 -2.07
C PRO A 152 -10.84 0.61 -2.69
N CYS A 153 -9.80 0.81 -1.91
CA CYS A 153 -8.51 1.22 -2.46
C CYS A 153 -7.91 0.13 -3.38
N GLY A 154 -7.01 0.53 -4.28
CA GLY A 154 -6.19 -0.41 -5.01
C GLY A 154 -5.14 -1.11 -4.14
N THR A 155 -4.66 -2.26 -4.61
CA THR A 155 -3.58 -3.03 -3.97
C THR A 155 -2.75 -3.82 -4.95
N TYR A 156 -1.59 -4.29 -4.48
CA TYR A 156 -0.69 -5.18 -5.18
C TYR A 156 -1.05 -6.65 -4.90
N SER A 157 -0.57 -7.56 -5.75
CA SER A 157 -0.68 -9.00 -5.47
C SER A 157 0.68 -9.66 -5.50
N SER A 158 0.90 -10.63 -4.62
CA SER A 158 2.18 -11.37 -4.59
C SER A 158 2.49 -12.01 -5.93
N ARG A 159 1.47 -12.56 -6.62
CA ARG A 159 1.64 -13.19 -7.93
C ARG A 159 2.17 -12.21 -8.98
N SER A 160 1.52 -11.05 -9.11
CA SER A 160 1.89 -10.03 -10.07
C SER A 160 3.24 -9.41 -9.73
N MET A 161 3.55 -9.24 -8.44
CA MET A 161 4.85 -8.72 -7.98
C MET A 161 6.00 -9.70 -8.23
N ILE A 162 5.83 -10.99 -7.90
CA ILE A 162 6.83 -12.04 -8.20
C ILE A 162 7.06 -12.13 -9.70
N CYS A 163 5.99 -12.16 -10.49
CA CYS A 163 6.10 -12.19 -11.95
C CYS A 163 6.82 -10.94 -12.48
N SER A 164 6.55 -9.77 -11.90
CA SER A 164 7.26 -8.53 -12.25
C SER A 164 8.76 -8.64 -11.94
N MET A 165 9.14 -9.15 -10.77
CA MET A 165 10.55 -9.37 -10.41
C MET A 165 11.23 -10.37 -11.36
N MET A 166 10.53 -11.45 -11.75
CA MET A 166 11.04 -12.45 -12.71
C MET A 166 11.26 -11.88 -14.12
N ILE A 167 10.43 -10.92 -14.56
CA ILE A 167 10.61 -10.24 -15.85
C ILE A 167 11.73 -9.19 -15.74
N LEU A 168 11.74 -8.41 -14.66
CA LEU A 168 12.69 -7.32 -14.50
C LEU A 168 14.12 -7.81 -14.30
N LEU A 169 14.33 -8.92 -13.58
CA LEU A 169 15.66 -9.47 -13.34
C LEU A 169 16.48 -9.68 -14.64
N PRO A 170 16.02 -10.46 -15.65
CA PRO A 170 16.76 -10.62 -16.89
C PRO A 170 16.86 -9.32 -17.71
N CYS A 171 15.83 -8.46 -17.70
CA CYS A 171 15.91 -7.15 -18.37
C CYS A 171 17.05 -6.29 -17.80
N TYR A 172 17.18 -6.23 -16.47
CA TYR A 172 18.24 -5.48 -15.82
C TYR A 172 19.61 -6.18 -15.95
N VAL A 173 19.67 -7.52 -16.00
CA VAL A 173 20.92 -8.25 -16.33
C VAL A 173 21.40 -7.85 -17.73
N ALA A 174 20.51 -7.87 -18.72
CA ALA A 174 20.84 -7.45 -20.09
C ALA A 174 21.32 -6.00 -20.12
N LYS A 175 20.61 -5.09 -19.45
CA LYS A 175 21.03 -3.68 -19.29
C LYS A 175 22.46 -3.57 -18.75
N TRP A 176 22.79 -4.29 -17.68
CA TRP A 176 24.13 -4.27 -17.09
C TRP A 176 25.19 -4.83 -18.02
N LEU A 177 24.90 -5.93 -18.72
CA LEU A 177 25.81 -6.51 -19.72
C LEU A 177 26.11 -5.54 -20.84
N PHE A 178 25.08 -4.87 -21.40
CA PHE A 178 25.27 -3.82 -22.39
C PHE A 178 26.10 -2.67 -21.81
N SER A 179 25.74 -2.19 -20.61
CA SER A 179 26.47 -1.10 -19.98
C SER A 179 27.95 -1.43 -19.73
N MET A 180 28.28 -2.66 -19.29
CA MET A 180 29.67 -3.10 -19.10
C MET A 180 30.40 -3.25 -20.43
N HIS A 181 29.77 -3.89 -21.42
CA HIS A 181 30.33 -4.02 -22.75
C HIS A 181 30.72 -2.66 -23.34
N TYR A 182 29.83 -1.69 -23.20
CA TYR A 182 30.05 -0.36 -23.74
C TYR A 182 31.06 0.46 -22.95
N GLU A 183 31.13 0.32 -21.63
CA GLU A 183 32.18 0.97 -20.85
C GLU A 183 33.57 0.41 -21.17
N GLN A 184 33.71 -0.89 -21.37
CA GLN A 184 34.99 -1.50 -21.72
C GLN A 184 35.50 -1.06 -23.11
N ASN A 185 34.58 -0.80 -24.04
CA ASN A 185 34.91 -0.38 -25.41
C ASN A 185 34.89 1.15 -25.58
N ALA A 186 34.74 1.91 -24.49
CA ALA A 186 34.65 3.36 -24.57
C ALA A 186 36.03 3.98 -24.87
N VAL A 187 36.07 4.92 -25.81
CA VAL A 187 37.30 5.63 -26.19
C VAL A 187 37.36 6.95 -25.44
N ALA A 188 38.48 7.23 -24.76
CA ALA A 188 38.67 8.48 -24.01
C ALA A 188 38.31 9.72 -24.86
N GLY A 189 37.49 10.63 -24.30
CA GLY A 189 37.04 11.84 -24.98
C GLY A 189 35.83 11.67 -25.91
N GLN A 190 35.38 10.45 -26.22
CA GLN A 190 34.17 10.20 -27.00
C GLN A 190 33.04 9.64 -26.12
N VAL A 191 32.23 10.51 -25.52
CA VAL A 191 31.06 10.03 -24.76
C VAL A 191 30.05 9.43 -25.75
N PRO A 192 29.79 8.12 -25.73
CA PRO A 192 28.88 7.51 -26.69
C PRO A 192 27.44 7.91 -26.34
N TRP A 193 26.87 8.89 -27.06
CA TRP A 193 25.46 9.31 -26.90
C TRP A 193 24.48 8.14 -27.02
N TRP A 194 24.85 7.10 -27.79
CA TRP A 194 24.05 5.89 -27.98
C TRP A 194 23.99 5.01 -26.71
N ARG A 195 24.87 5.20 -25.73
CA ARG A 195 24.84 4.49 -24.42
C ARG A 195 23.59 4.88 -23.62
N GLY A 196 23.37 6.17 -23.44
CA GLY A 196 22.17 6.69 -22.76
C GLY A 196 20.90 6.28 -23.50
N MET A 197 20.94 6.29 -24.83
CA MET A 197 19.83 5.85 -25.68
C MET A 197 19.50 4.36 -25.52
N SER A 198 20.50 3.47 -25.54
CA SER A 198 20.27 2.02 -25.42
C SER A 198 19.81 1.62 -24.03
N ILE A 199 20.33 2.26 -22.98
CA ILE A 199 19.82 2.12 -21.60
C ILE A 199 18.38 2.65 -21.51
N GLY A 200 18.13 3.84 -22.07
CA GLY A 200 16.81 4.45 -22.11
C GLY A 200 15.78 3.56 -22.79
N ILE A 201 16.10 2.95 -23.94
CA ILE A 201 15.21 2.04 -24.67
C ILE A 201 14.83 0.81 -23.83
N LEU A 202 15.75 0.28 -23.01
CA LEU A 202 15.47 -0.88 -22.15
C LEU A 202 14.61 -0.52 -20.94
N ASP A 203 14.86 0.63 -20.32
CA ASP A 203 14.18 1.05 -19.10
C ASP A 203 12.81 1.67 -19.35
N LEU A 204 12.67 2.40 -20.46
CA LEU A 204 11.50 3.25 -20.68
C LEU A 204 10.19 2.48 -20.80
N PRO A 205 10.05 1.45 -21.65
CA PRO A 205 8.75 0.83 -21.88
C PRO A 205 8.15 0.26 -20.59
N LEU A 206 9.00 -0.20 -19.67
CA LEU A 206 8.59 -0.81 -18.41
C LEU A 206 8.24 0.25 -17.36
N GLY A 207 9.11 1.25 -17.13
CA GLY A 207 8.86 2.31 -16.15
C GLY A 207 7.82 3.35 -16.59
N TYR A 208 7.71 3.58 -17.91
CA TYR A 208 6.79 4.55 -18.52
C TYR A 208 5.34 4.27 -18.11
N TRP A 209 4.96 3.00 -18.11
CA TRP A 209 3.57 2.61 -17.96
C TRP A 209 2.96 3.11 -16.64
N ALA A 210 3.66 2.95 -15.51
CA ALA A 210 3.08 3.25 -14.20
C ALA A 210 2.96 4.75 -13.90
N PHE A 211 4.05 5.53 -13.99
CA PHE A 211 3.98 6.96 -13.66
C PHE A 211 3.20 7.77 -14.68
N SER A 212 3.35 7.49 -15.98
CA SER A 212 2.56 8.16 -17.01
C SER A 212 1.07 7.88 -16.79
N SER A 213 0.70 6.64 -16.49
CA SER A 213 -0.70 6.31 -16.19
C SER A 213 -1.20 7.01 -14.94
N ALA A 214 -0.43 7.00 -13.86
CA ALA A 214 -0.86 7.59 -12.60
C ALA A 214 -1.02 9.11 -12.73
N TRP A 215 -0.04 9.78 -13.34
CA TRP A 215 -0.08 11.23 -13.51
C TRP A 215 -1.10 11.66 -14.56
N THR A 216 -1.31 10.86 -15.61
CA THR A 216 -2.40 11.06 -16.56
C THR A 216 -3.74 10.92 -15.86
N GLU A 217 -3.95 9.88 -15.07
CA GLU A 217 -5.19 9.67 -14.33
C GLU A 217 -5.45 10.79 -13.30
N CYS A 218 -4.41 11.37 -12.67
CA CYS A 218 -4.57 12.54 -11.80
C CYS A 218 -5.17 13.75 -12.51
N LEU A 219 -4.74 13.99 -13.75
CA LEU A 219 -5.11 15.19 -14.51
C LEU A 219 -6.38 14.96 -15.32
N VAL A 220 -6.50 13.77 -15.91
CA VAL A 220 -7.57 13.38 -16.84
C VAL A 220 -8.76 12.75 -16.12
N SER A 221 -8.56 12.18 -14.94
CA SER A 221 -9.57 11.41 -14.21
C SER A 221 -10.00 10.09 -14.86
N GLU A 222 -9.27 9.64 -15.88
CA GLU A 222 -9.47 8.36 -16.54
C GLU A 222 -8.13 7.70 -16.76
N GLY A 223 -8.12 6.36 -16.73
CA GLY A 223 -6.97 5.59 -17.15
C GLY A 223 -6.64 5.89 -18.62
N PRO A 224 -5.36 6.11 -18.97
CA PRO A 224 -4.95 6.27 -20.35
C PRO A 224 -5.36 5.05 -21.20
N SER A 225 -5.82 5.29 -22.43
CA SER A 225 -6.05 4.20 -23.37
C SER A 225 -4.71 3.64 -23.87
N TRP A 226 -4.68 2.37 -24.26
CA TRP A 226 -3.51 1.75 -24.90
C TRP A 226 -3.01 2.56 -26.11
N GLN A 227 -3.94 3.14 -26.89
CA GLN A 227 -3.61 4.00 -28.02
C GLN A 227 -2.88 5.28 -27.60
N LEU A 228 -3.25 5.85 -26.45
CA LEU A 228 -2.61 7.05 -25.92
C LEU A 228 -1.16 6.76 -25.55
N HIS A 229 -0.90 5.65 -24.86
CA HIS A 229 0.46 5.20 -24.53
C HIS A 229 1.33 5.01 -25.77
N ILE A 230 0.82 4.34 -26.80
CA ILE A 230 1.53 4.16 -28.07
C ILE A 230 1.84 5.52 -28.70
N ARG A 231 0.89 6.46 -28.71
CA ARG A 231 1.08 7.77 -29.34
C ARG A 231 2.09 8.65 -28.62
N SER A 232 2.18 8.54 -27.29
CA SER A 232 3.19 9.26 -26.52
C SER A 232 4.56 8.61 -26.58
N LEU A 233 4.67 7.30 -26.79
CA LEU A 233 5.96 6.57 -26.79
C LEU A 233 7.02 7.16 -27.74
N PRO A 234 6.70 7.64 -28.96
CA PRO A 234 7.67 8.35 -29.80
C PRO A 234 8.19 9.65 -29.18
N THR A 235 7.30 10.51 -28.66
CA THR A 235 7.69 11.79 -28.01
C THR A 235 8.61 11.52 -26.81
N VAL A 236 8.20 10.53 -26.04
CA VAL A 236 8.91 9.92 -24.93
C VAL A 236 10.34 9.51 -25.34
N CYS A 237 10.49 8.72 -26.40
CA CYS A 237 11.80 8.31 -26.93
C CYS A 237 12.64 9.48 -27.43
N VAL A 238 12.03 10.49 -28.06
CA VAL A 238 12.71 11.70 -28.53
C VAL A 238 13.26 12.52 -27.36
N VAL A 239 12.49 12.71 -26.29
CA VAL A 239 12.96 13.44 -25.09
C VAL A 239 14.13 12.71 -24.44
N VAL A 240 14.06 11.38 -24.34
CA VAL A 240 15.17 10.57 -23.79
C VAL A 240 16.40 10.64 -24.68
N PHE A 241 16.21 10.61 -25.99
CA PHE A 241 17.29 10.81 -26.95
C PHE A 241 17.97 12.17 -26.75
N LEU A 242 17.18 13.24 -26.63
CA LEU A 242 17.70 14.60 -26.39
C LEU A 242 18.41 14.73 -25.04
N ALA A 243 17.86 14.16 -23.96
CA ALA A 243 18.47 14.15 -22.64
C ALA A 243 19.78 13.34 -22.60
N SER A 244 19.80 12.19 -23.28
CA SER A 244 21.00 11.35 -23.42
C SER A 244 22.09 12.06 -24.24
N SER A 245 21.68 12.85 -25.24
CA SER A 245 22.58 13.62 -26.10
C SER A 245 23.18 14.85 -25.40
N ALA A 246 22.53 15.36 -24.34
CA ALA A 246 22.97 16.53 -23.59
C ALA A 246 24.16 16.25 -22.64
N GLN A 247 24.64 14.99 -22.56
CA GLN A 247 25.81 14.58 -21.76
C GLN A 247 25.76 14.97 -20.26
N LEU A 248 24.57 15.25 -19.72
CA LEU A 248 24.40 15.34 -18.27
C LEU A 248 24.72 13.98 -17.65
N SER A 249 25.19 13.96 -16.40
CA SER A 249 25.31 12.71 -15.64
C SER A 249 23.96 11.97 -15.63
N ASP A 250 23.99 10.65 -15.50
CA ASP A 250 22.78 9.82 -15.66
C ASP A 250 21.65 10.25 -14.70
N THR A 251 21.98 10.86 -13.56
CA THR A 251 21.01 11.22 -12.50
C THR A 251 20.19 12.50 -12.80
N PRO A 252 20.76 13.69 -13.08
CA PRO A 252 19.99 14.87 -13.47
C PRO A 252 19.27 14.69 -14.81
N SER A 253 19.89 13.97 -15.76
CA SER A 253 19.26 13.66 -17.05
C SER A 253 18.05 12.75 -16.88
N ALA A 254 18.15 11.70 -16.05
CA ALA A 254 17.00 10.88 -15.70
C ALA A 254 15.93 11.70 -14.98
N ALA A 255 16.28 12.54 -14.00
CA ALA A 255 15.31 13.33 -13.25
C ALA A 255 14.58 14.37 -14.12
N LEU A 256 15.30 15.12 -14.96
CA LEU A 256 14.72 16.11 -15.88
C LEU A 256 13.94 15.44 -17.01
N GLY A 257 14.50 14.36 -17.58
CA GLY A 257 13.84 13.54 -18.60
C GLY A 257 12.52 13.00 -18.07
N ILE A 258 12.51 12.31 -16.92
CA ILE A 258 11.32 11.80 -16.25
C ILE A 258 10.33 12.94 -15.96
N THR A 259 10.77 14.08 -15.45
CA THR A 259 9.86 15.19 -15.08
C THR A 259 9.20 15.83 -16.30
N ALA A 260 9.98 16.21 -17.31
CA ALA A 260 9.45 16.85 -18.52
C ALA A 260 8.50 15.92 -19.28
N PHE A 261 8.91 14.66 -19.42
CA PHE A 261 8.16 13.60 -20.06
C PHE A 261 6.82 13.31 -19.40
N ASN A 262 6.82 13.17 -18.07
CA ASN A 262 5.62 12.82 -17.33
C ASN A 262 4.74 14.05 -17.04
N ALA A 263 5.20 15.27 -17.33
CA ALA A 263 4.36 16.47 -17.31
C ALA A 263 3.64 16.70 -18.66
N VAL A 264 4.34 16.50 -19.78
CA VAL A 264 3.80 16.76 -21.12
C VAL A 264 2.70 15.75 -21.49
N GLY A 265 2.92 14.45 -21.24
CA GLY A 265 1.96 13.40 -21.58
C GLY A 265 0.57 13.62 -20.96
N PRO A 266 0.48 13.77 -19.62
CA PRO A 266 -0.77 14.10 -18.94
C PRO A 266 -1.41 15.39 -19.46
N PHE A 267 -0.63 16.45 -19.71
CA PHE A 267 -1.16 17.73 -20.20
C PHE A 267 -1.82 17.60 -21.58
N VAL A 268 -1.14 16.96 -22.53
CA VAL A 268 -1.70 16.66 -23.86
C VAL A 268 -2.97 15.82 -23.72
N SER A 269 -2.95 14.83 -22.82
CA SER A 269 -4.09 13.96 -22.55
C SER A 269 -5.27 14.71 -21.94
N TYR A 270 -5.01 15.68 -21.07
CA TYR A 270 -6.02 16.57 -20.51
C TYR A 270 -6.71 17.35 -21.62
N LEU A 271 -5.94 18.02 -22.49
CA LEU A 271 -6.49 18.80 -23.60
C LEU A 271 -7.33 17.91 -24.54
N ALA A 272 -6.81 16.73 -24.89
CA ALA A 272 -7.49 15.79 -25.79
C ALA A 272 -8.80 15.21 -25.23
N THR A 273 -8.97 15.18 -23.90
CA THR A 273 -10.14 14.57 -23.23
C THR A 273 -11.11 15.59 -22.64
N THR A 274 -10.83 16.89 -22.75
CA THR A 274 -11.62 17.94 -22.08
C THR A 274 -13.09 17.92 -22.50
N ALA A 275 -13.38 17.62 -23.77
CA ALA A 275 -14.75 17.50 -24.26
C ALA A 275 -15.57 16.36 -23.63
N ARG A 276 -14.92 15.32 -23.06
CA ARG A 276 -15.59 14.16 -22.44
C ARG A 276 -15.97 14.38 -20.98
N HIS A 277 -15.34 15.34 -20.31
CA HIS A 277 -15.51 15.59 -18.87
C HIS A 277 -15.91 17.03 -18.59
N PRO A 278 -17.16 17.44 -18.89
CA PRO A 278 -17.59 18.83 -18.76
C PRO A 278 -17.57 19.34 -17.32
N GLN A 279 -17.64 18.45 -16.32
CA GLN A 279 -17.58 18.80 -14.91
C GLN A 279 -16.15 18.99 -14.37
N ARG A 280 -15.14 18.53 -15.13
CA ARG A 280 -13.73 18.59 -14.74
C ARG A 280 -13.23 20.02 -14.81
N ARG A 281 -12.58 20.49 -13.74
CA ARG A 281 -11.98 21.83 -13.69
C ARG A 281 -10.47 21.74 -13.65
N TRP A 282 -9.80 22.54 -14.49
CA TRP A 282 -8.34 22.57 -14.59
C TRP A 282 -7.65 22.82 -13.24
N GLY A 283 -8.09 23.83 -12.48
CA GLY A 283 -7.45 24.22 -11.22
C GLY A 283 -7.35 23.09 -10.18
N PRO A 284 -8.47 22.44 -9.80
CA PRO A 284 -8.47 21.28 -8.91
C PRO A 284 -7.61 20.10 -9.43
N CYS A 285 -7.77 19.72 -10.70
CA CYS A 285 -6.98 18.64 -11.31
C CYS A 285 -5.48 18.96 -11.32
N LEU A 286 -5.10 20.19 -11.64
CA LEU A 286 -3.71 20.65 -11.61
C LEU A 286 -3.14 20.60 -10.19
N ARG A 287 -3.89 21.04 -9.17
CA ARG A 287 -3.44 20.95 -7.77
C ARG A 287 -3.23 19.51 -7.33
N TRP A 288 -4.14 18.60 -7.70
CA TRP A 288 -3.98 17.18 -7.42
C TRP A 288 -2.78 16.57 -8.15
N PHE A 289 -2.62 16.88 -9.45
CA PHE A 289 -1.45 16.49 -10.23
C PHE A 289 -0.14 16.98 -9.60
N LEU A 290 -0.07 18.24 -9.19
CA LEU A 290 1.10 18.80 -8.50
C LEU A 290 1.36 18.13 -7.15
N ALA A 291 0.29 17.77 -6.42
CA ALA A 291 0.44 17.01 -5.18
C ALA A 291 0.96 15.59 -5.45
N THR A 292 0.50 14.92 -6.49
CA THR A 292 1.04 13.60 -6.91
C THR A 292 2.50 13.71 -7.36
N LEU A 293 2.86 14.76 -8.10
CA LEU A 293 4.23 15.04 -8.51
C LEU A 293 5.13 15.27 -7.28
N ALA A 294 4.69 16.09 -6.32
CA ALA A 294 5.38 16.27 -5.05
C ALA A 294 5.48 14.95 -4.25
N GLY A 295 4.42 14.15 -4.26
CA GLY A 295 4.34 12.84 -3.64
C GLY A 295 5.28 11.79 -4.22
N THR A 296 5.68 11.93 -5.48
CA THR A 296 6.49 10.95 -6.22
C THR A 296 7.87 11.50 -6.54
N ALA A 297 7.99 12.44 -7.47
CA ALA A 297 9.26 13.08 -7.83
C ALA A 297 9.86 13.86 -6.65
N GLY A 298 9.03 14.55 -5.85
CA GLY A 298 9.49 15.20 -4.63
C GLY A 298 10.05 14.19 -3.61
N CYS A 299 9.48 12.98 -3.54
CA CYS A 299 10.04 11.90 -2.72
C CYS A 299 11.43 11.47 -3.21
N VAL A 300 11.64 11.38 -4.54
CA VAL A 300 12.96 11.05 -5.11
C VAL A 300 14.00 12.10 -4.70
N ILE A 301 13.66 13.39 -4.81
CA ILE A 301 14.55 14.49 -4.43
C ILE A 301 14.88 14.43 -2.93
N LEU A 302 13.86 14.25 -2.08
CA LEU A 302 14.02 14.14 -0.64
C LEU A 302 14.94 12.96 -0.26
N MET A 303 14.70 11.79 -0.84
CA MET A 303 15.48 10.58 -0.60
C MET A 303 16.93 10.71 -1.12
N GLY A 304 17.12 11.34 -2.28
CA GLY A 304 18.45 11.70 -2.79
C GLY A 304 19.19 12.65 -1.85
N GLY A 305 18.51 13.65 -1.28
CA GLY A 305 19.07 14.55 -0.27
C GLY A 305 19.52 13.83 1.00
N ILE A 306 18.70 12.89 1.50
CA ILE A 306 19.06 12.04 2.65
C ILE A 306 20.30 11.20 2.33
N LEU A 307 20.38 10.63 1.13
CA LEU A 307 21.52 9.83 0.70
C LEU A 307 22.82 10.65 0.62
N VAL A 308 22.75 11.86 0.05
CA VAL A 308 23.89 12.79 0.00
C VAL A 308 24.34 13.18 1.40
N ALA A 309 23.40 13.49 2.30
CA ALA A 309 23.72 13.81 3.70
C ALA A 309 24.40 12.63 4.43
N TYR A 310 23.94 11.40 4.20
CA TYR A 310 24.56 10.19 4.74
C TYR A 310 26.01 10.02 4.23
N VAL A 311 26.23 10.13 2.92
CA VAL A 311 27.57 10.03 2.32
C VAL A 311 28.49 11.12 2.85
N TYR A 312 27.98 12.34 3.02
CA TYR A 312 28.71 13.46 3.59
C TYR A 312 29.13 13.19 5.06
N LEU A 313 28.23 12.66 5.89
CA LEU A 313 28.57 12.27 7.27
C LEU A 313 29.66 11.20 7.32
N LEU A 314 29.63 10.23 6.41
CA LEU A 314 30.69 9.23 6.28
C LEU A 314 32.02 9.84 5.84
N ALA A 315 32.00 10.79 4.90
CA ALA A 315 33.19 11.50 4.44
C ALA A 315 33.85 12.30 5.59
N LEU A 316 33.06 12.81 6.53
CA LEU A 316 33.55 13.46 7.76
C LEU A 316 34.01 12.48 8.85
N GLY A 317 34.03 11.17 8.58
CA GLY A 317 34.39 10.13 9.56
C GLY A 317 33.36 9.92 10.68
N ARG A 318 32.14 10.50 10.57
CA ARG A 318 31.08 10.39 11.59
C ARG A 318 30.23 9.14 11.40
N VAL A 319 30.87 7.97 11.43
CA VAL A 319 30.24 6.68 11.11
C VAL A 319 29.01 6.40 11.97
N VAL A 320 29.12 6.55 13.30
CA VAL A 320 27.99 6.28 14.23
C VAL A 320 26.80 7.19 13.94
N THR A 321 27.05 8.49 13.72
CA THR A 321 26.00 9.44 13.39
C THR A 321 25.34 9.09 12.06
N ALA A 322 26.12 8.71 11.05
CA ALA A 322 25.60 8.29 9.75
C ALA A 322 24.72 7.03 9.87
N SER A 323 25.14 6.04 10.66
CA SER A 323 24.39 4.80 10.92
C SER A 323 23.07 5.01 11.65
N MET A 324 22.98 6.03 12.51
CA MET A 324 21.71 6.42 13.16
C MET A 324 20.84 7.29 12.26
N PHE A 325 21.46 8.22 11.54
CA PHE A 325 20.78 9.19 10.69
C PHE A 325 19.99 8.52 9.56
N LEU A 326 20.63 7.61 8.81
CA LEU A 326 20.02 7.01 7.63
C LEU A 326 18.66 6.35 7.93
N PRO A 327 18.55 5.36 8.83
CA PRO A 327 17.28 4.68 9.07
C PRO A 327 16.22 5.60 9.71
N ALA A 328 16.63 6.56 10.54
CA ALA A 328 15.71 7.54 11.14
C ALA A 328 15.15 8.51 10.08
N ALA A 329 16.03 9.08 9.25
CA ALA A 329 15.66 10.03 8.21
C ALA A 329 14.75 9.39 7.16
N THR A 330 15.06 8.18 6.70
CA THR A 330 14.20 7.47 5.72
C THR A 330 12.85 7.09 6.34
N ALA A 331 12.80 6.65 7.60
CA ALA A 331 11.54 6.30 8.27
C ALA A 331 10.65 7.54 8.51
N MET A 332 11.26 8.67 8.88
CA MET A 332 10.56 9.95 9.02
C MET A 332 10.03 10.45 7.68
N ALA A 333 10.85 10.40 6.63
CA ALA A 333 10.46 10.80 5.28
C ALA A 333 9.32 9.91 4.77
N GLU A 334 9.45 8.58 4.88
CA GLU A 334 8.39 7.63 4.51
C GLU A 334 7.06 7.96 5.22
N THR A 335 7.09 8.10 6.55
CA THR A 335 5.89 8.40 7.35
C THR A 335 5.28 9.75 6.98
N GLY A 336 6.13 10.77 6.74
CA GLY A 336 5.71 12.09 6.30
C GLY A 336 5.04 12.05 4.93
N MET A 337 5.58 11.28 3.98
CA MET A 337 5.04 11.14 2.62
C MET A 337 3.70 10.38 2.60
N VAL A 338 3.54 9.35 3.42
CA VAL A 338 2.24 8.65 3.59
C VAL A 338 1.20 9.60 4.19
N SER A 339 1.59 10.39 5.19
CA SER A 339 0.72 11.40 5.82
C SER A 339 0.34 12.51 4.82
N PHE A 340 1.30 12.98 4.03
CA PHE A 340 1.08 13.93 2.95
C PHE A 340 0.07 13.38 1.92
N THR A 341 0.22 12.12 1.51
CA THR A 341 -0.70 11.47 0.55
C THR A 341 -2.13 11.46 1.08
N ARG A 342 -2.34 11.09 2.35
CA ARG A 342 -3.66 11.16 3.00
C ARG A 342 -4.21 12.57 2.97
N LEU A 343 -3.45 13.55 3.47
CA LEU A 343 -3.91 14.94 3.58
C LEU A 343 -4.23 15.56 2.21
N ALA A 344 -3.38 15.30 1.21
CA ALA A 344 -3.57 15.76 -0.15
C ALA A 344 -4.83 15.13 -0.76
N TYR A 345 -5.03 13.81 -0.60
CA TYR A 345 -6.22 13.13 -1.10
C TYR A 345 -7.50 13.66 -0.46
N THR A 346 -7.56 13.75 0.87
CA THR A 346 -8.75 14.25 1.58
C THR A 346 -9.07 15.70 1.20
N ARG A 347 -8.07 16.58 1.10
CA ARG A 347 -8.31 18.01 0.82
C ARG A 347 -8.52 18.35 -0.65
N LEU A 348 -7.85 17.64 -1.55
CA LEU A 348 -7.83 17.98 -2.97
C LEU A 348 -8.80 17.11 -3.77
N VAL A 349 -9.02 15.85 -3.40
CA VAL A 349 -9.92 14.94 -4.10
C VAL A 349 -11.28 14.91 -3.43
N VAL A 350 -11.36 14.41 -2.20
CA VAL A 350 -12.63 14.22 -1.45
C VAL A 350 -13.37 15.55 -1.29
N ALA A 351 -12.74 16.55 -0.66
CA ALA A 351 -13.38 17.84 -0.38
C ALA A 351 -13.70 18.70 -1.63
N ARG A 352 -13.25 18.29 -2.83
CA ARG A 352 -13.48 19.01 -4.09
C ARG A 352 -14.33 18.23 -5.09
N ARG A 353 -14.89 17.08 -4.72
CA ARG A 353 -15.88 16.39 -5.55
C ARG A 353 -17.07 17.32 -5.86
N PRO A 354 -17.62 17.28 -7.09
CA PRO A 354 -17.31 16.41 -8.23
C PRO A 354 -16.20 16.95 -9.18
N GLN A 355 -15.51 18.05 -8.84
CA GLN A 355 -14.61 18.78 -9.76
C GLN A 355 -13.39 17.98 -10.23
N ILE A 356 -13.02 16.94 -9.48
CA ILE A 356 -12.06 15.91 -9.85
C ILE A 356 -12.86 14.62 -10.06
N PRO A 357 -13.25 14.27 -11.30
CA PRO A 357 -13.93 13.01 -11.57
C PRO A 357 -12.97 11.82 -11.40
N GLY A 358 -13.46 10.59 -11.61
CA GLY A 358 -12.58 9.41 -11.68
C GLY A 358 -12.21 8.78 -10.35
N ASP A 359 -11.48 7.67 -10.43
CA ASP A 359 -11.19 6.77 -9.31
C ASP A 359 -9.72 6.85 -8.86
N MET A 360 -9.38 7.96 -8.21
CA MET A 360 -8.02 8.20 -7.71
C MET A 360 -7.58 7.19 -6.64
N SER A 361 -8.52 6.47 -6.03
CA SER A 361 -8.24 5.50 -4.98
C SER A 361 -7.68 4.18 -5.52
N ARG A 362 -7.98 3.85 -6.78
CA ARG A 362 -7.56 2.58 -7.37
C ARG A 362 -6.08 2.53 -7.68
N PHE A 363 -5.50 3.57 -8.25
CA PHE A 363 -4.15 3.45 -8.81
C PHE A 363 -3.22 4.58 -8.36
N VAL A 364 -3.64 5.84 -8.49
CA VAL A 364 -2.83 7.00 -8.11
C VAL A 364 -2.35 6.93 -6.65
N MET A 365 -3.26 6.68 -5.73
CA MET A 365 -2.94 6.57 -4.30
C MET A 365 -1.95 5.42 -4.02
N PRO A 366 -2.18 4.18 -4.49
CA PRO A 366 -1.17 3.12 -4.37
C PRO A 366 0.21 3.49 -4.88
N VAL A 367 0.30 4.17 -6.02
CA VAL A 367 1.58 4.62 -6.57
C VAL A 367 2.30 5.62 -5.66
N MET A 368 1.58 6.59 -5.08
CA MET A 368 2.18 7.55 -4.14
C MET A 368 2.70 6.87 -2.87
N VAL A 369 1.92 5.95 -2.30
CA VAL A 369 2.32 5.20 -1.10
C VAL A 369 3.48 4.25 -1.41
N PHE A 370 3.44 3.58 -2.56
CA PHE A 370 4.52 2.73 -3.03
C PHE A 370 5.81 3.53 -3.27
N ALA A 371 5.72 4.73 -3.85
CA ALA A 371 6.88 5.61 -4.02
C ALA A 371 7.50 5.97 -2.65
N ALA A 372 6.69 6.33 -1.65
CA ALA A 372 7.21 6.60 -0.32
C ALA A 372 8.00 5.41 0.26
N HIS A 373 7.44 4.20 0.18
CA HIS A 373 8.08 3.01 0.73
C HIS A 373 9.27 2.51 -0.11
N GLY A 374 9.02 2.22 -1.39
CA GLY A 374 10.01 1.64 -2.29
C GLY A 374 11.25 2.51 -2.42
N LEU A 375 11.09 3.84 -2.54
CA LEU A 375 12.24 4.75 -2.63
C LEU A 375 13.03 4.83 -1.31
N SER A 376 12.34 4.81 -0.15
CA SER A 376 13.00 4.79 1.16
C SER A 376 13.87 3.55 1.35
N GLU A 377 13.32 2.38 1.04
CA GLU A 377 14.04 1.11 1.18
C GLU A 377 15.20 0.98 0.21
N SER A 378 15.00 1.42 -1.04
CA SER A 378 16.08 1.46 -2.02
C SER A 378 17.21 2.40 -1.62
N VAL A 379 16.92 3.56 -1.03
CA VAL A 379 17.97 4.43 -0.47
C VAL A 379 18.72 3.75 0.67
N ARG A 380 18.02 3.09 1.61
CA ARG A 380 18.67 2.34 2.69
C ARG A 380 19.57 1.24 2.14
N LEU A 381 19.07 0.42 1.22
CA LEU A 381 19.83 -0.66 0.61
C LEU A 381 21.06 -0.14 -0.13
N SER A 382 20.88 0.84 -1.03
CA SER A 382 21.98 1.40 -1.81
C SER A 382 23.03 2.08 -0.93
N ALA A 383 22.62 2.80 0.12
CA ALA A 383 23.54 3.43 1.07
C ALA A 383 24.40 2.41 1.83
N LEU A 384 23.79 1.35 2.35
CA LEU A 384 24.49 0.32 3.13
C LEU A 384 25.39 -0.56 2.25
N LEU A 385 24.91 -0.96 1.07
CA LEU A 385 25.73 -1.68 0.09
C LEU A 385 26.95 -0.86 -0.30
N SER A 386 26.75 0.43 -0.57
CA SER A 386 27.84 1.32 -0.99
C SER A 386 28.85 1.56 0.11
N GLY A 387 28.39 1.73 1.34
CA GLY A 387 29.26 1.85 2.52
C GLY A 387 30.12 0.60 2.73
N ALA A 388 29.51 -0.59 2.64
CA ALA A 388 30.21 -1.87 2.80
C ALA A 388 31.21 -2.14 1.66
N ALA A 389 30.82 -1.85 0.42
CA ALA A 389 31.68 -1.98 -0.74
C ALA A 389 32.88 -1.01 -0.70
N ARG A 390 32.69 0.22 -0.20
CA ARG A 390 33.79 1.20 -0.08
C ARG A 390 34.76 0.87 1.04
N THR A 391 34.26 0.43 2.19
CA THR A 391 35.08 0.28 3.41
C THR A 391 35.57 -1.14 3.64
N GLY A 392 34.90 -2.16 3.07
CA GLY A 392 35.10 -3.56 3.44
C GLY A 392 34.69 -3.88 4.89
N SER A 393 34.07 -2.94 5.59
CA SER A 393 33.75 -3.03 7.01
C SER A 393 32.34 -3.56 7.25
N PHE A 394 32.14 -4.23 8.39
CA PHE A 394 30.85 -4.70 8.89
C PHE A 394 30.12 -3.66 9.78
N SER A 395 30.55 -2.39 9.76
CA SER A 395 29.92 -1.29 10.54
C SER A 395 28.43 -1.07 10.24
N TRP A 396 27.97 -1.52 9.07
CA TRP A 396 26.57 -1.48 8.63
C TRP A 396 25.62 -2.30 9.51
N ILE A 397 26.11 -3.28 10.28
CA ILE A 397 25.27 -4.16 11.13
C ILE A 397 24.41 -3.32 12.09
N SER A 398 24.99 -2.27 12.69
CA SER A 398 24.28 -1.38 13.61
C SER A 398 23.11 -0.66 12.93
N SER A 399 23.33 -0.13 11.72
CA SER A 399 22.29 0.53 10.93
C SER A 399 21.21 -0.46 10.46
N ALA A 400 21.59 -1.69 10.13
CA ALA A 400 20.64 -2.74 9.75
C ALA A 400 19.76 -3.16 10.93
N ALA A 401 20.35 -3.37 12.11
CA ALA A 401 19.61 -3.71 13.32
C ALA A 401 18.67 -2.58 13.77
N LEU A 402 19.14 -1.33 13.75
CA LEU A 402 18.30 -0.17 14.04
C LEU A 402 17.18 0.00 13.00
N GLY A 403 17.50 -0.18 11.71
CA GLY A 403 16.52 -0.15 10.63
C GLY A 403 15.41 -1.18 10.82
N PHE A 404 15.79 -2.42 11.14
CA PHE A 404 14.85 -3.50 11.45
C PHE A 404 13.96 -3.15 12.66
N ALA A 405 14.55 -2.67 13.76
CA ALA A 405 13.81 -2.27 14.95
C ALA A 405 12.82 -1.15 14.65
N LEU A 406 13.25 -0.10 13.93
CA LEU A 406 12.38 1.02 13.54
C LEU A 406 11.27 0.59 12.59
N ASN A 407 11.56 -0.27 11.61
CA ASN A 407 10.55 -0.79 10.69
C ASN A 407 9.51 -1.65 11.44
N ALA A 408 9.95 -2.57 12.29
CA ALA A 408 9.07 -3.39 13.13
C ALA A 408 8.20 -2.53 14.05
N LEU A 409 8.78 -1.55 14.75
CA LEU A 409 8.04 -0.61 15.60
C LEU A 409 7.05 0.25 14.80
N THR A 410 7.40 0.63 13.57
CA THR A 410 6.50 1.40 12.69
C THR A 410 5.30 0.56 12.25
N ARG A 411 5.52 -0.68 11.81
CA ARG A 411 4.45 -1.60 11.36
C ARG A 411 3.54 -2.06 12.48
N LEU A 412 4.10 -2.27 13.66
CA LEU A 412 3.30 -2.52 14.87
C LEU A 412 2.58 -1.26 15.37
N GLY A 413 2.90 -0.07 14.83
CA GLY A 413 2.28 1.20 15.18
C GLY A 413 2.86 1.88 16.43
N TRP A 414 3.90 1.31 17.05
CA TRP A 414 4.51 1.84 18.28
C TRP A 414 5.17 3.20 18.06
N LEU A 415 5.86 3.39 16.93
CA LEU A 415 6.46 4.68 16.61
C LEU A 415 5.39 5.77 16.43
N ARG A 416 4.27 5.40 15.79
CA ARG A 416 3.13 6.30 15.60
C ARG A 416 2.43 6.61 16.92
N HIS A 417 2.29 5.62 17.80
CA HIS A 417 1.75 5.82 19.14
C HIS A 417 2.62 6.76 19.97
N ALA A 418 3.95 6.55 19.97
CA ALA A 418 4.89 7.46 20.63
C ALA A 418 4.76 8.88 20.06
N PHE A 419 4.72 9.01 18.73
CA PHE A 419 4.53 10.31 18.07
C PHE A 419 3.18 10.97 18.43
N PHE A 420 2.11 10.19 18.54
CA PHE A 420 0.81 10.66 19.01
C PHE A 420 0.89 11.17 20.45
N CYS A 421 1.49 10.41 21.37
CA CYS A 421 1.67 10.83 22.76
C CYS A 421 2.47 12.13 22.86
N CYS A 422 3.60 12.23 22.16
CA CYS A 422 4.41 13.44 22.13
C CYS A 422 3.63 14.63 21.56
N THR A 423 2.97 14.46 20.42
CA THR A 423 2.17 15.52 19.78
C THR A 423 1.01 15.94 20.68
N ARG A 424 0.38 14.99 21.39
CA ARG A 424 -0.70 15.27 22.34
C ARG A 424 -0.21 16.12 23.50
N CYS A 425 0.96 15.79 24.06
CA CYS A 425 1.55 16.54 25.16
C CYS A 425 1.93 17.97 24.75
N VAL A 426 2.42 18.17 23.52
CA VAL A 426 2.93 19.47 23.07
C VAL A 426 1.85 20.36 22.43
N PHE A 427 0.97 19.78 21.60
CA PHE A 427 0.03 20.52 20.76
C PHE A 427 -1.45 20.21 21.05
N GLY A 428 -1.72 19.27 21.98
CA GLY A 428 -3.07 18.85 22.34
C GLY A 428 -3.63 17.70 21.48
N ALA A 429 -4.74 17.13 21.94
CA ALA A 429 -5.32 15.91 21.37
C ALA A 429 -5.80 16.09 19.92
N GLN A 430 -6.41 17.23 19.58
CA GLN A 430 -6.91 17.46 18.22
C GLN A 430 -5.78 17.43 17.17
N TRP A 431 -4.66 18.08 17.46
CA TRP A 431 -3.48 18.05 16.59
C TRP A 431 -2.86 16.66 16.51
N ALA A 432 -2.76 15.95 17.63
CA ALA A 432 -2.28 14.58 17.67
C ALA A 432 -3.15 13.64 16.82
N ILE A 433 -4.48 13.78 16.90
CA ILE A 433 -5.42 13.01 16.07
C ILE A 433 -5.23 13.33 14.59
N TRP A 434 -5.11 14.62 14.26
CA TRP A 434 -5.01 15.04 12.87
C TRP A 434 -3.71 14.57 12.18
N ILE A 435 -2.58 14.63 12.88
CA ILE A 435 -1.27 14.30 12.29
C ILE A 435 -0.87 12.85 12.54
N ALA A 436 -1.04 12.35 13.77
CA ALA A 436 -0.41 11.13 14.24
C ALA A 436 -1.39 9.96 14.42
N ALA A 437 -2.71 10.16 14.27
CA ALA A 437 -3.64 9.05 14.43
C ALA A 437 -3.41 7.98 13.35
N PRO A 438 -3.41 6.69 13.73
CA PRO A 438 -3.45 5.61 12.76
C PRO A 438 -4.74 5.73 11.93
N ASN A 439 -4.64 5.44 10.63
CA ASN A 439 -5.69 5.65 9.63
C ASN A 439 -5.63 4.56 8.54
N GLY A 440 -6.66 4.46 7.69
CA GLY A 440 -6.72 3.47 6.62
C GLY A 440 -5.50 3.52 5.69
N PHE A 441 -4.99 4.71 5.36
CA PHE A 441 -3.80 4.88 4.52
C PHE A 441 -2.54 4.30 5.16
N SER A 442 -2.38 4.45 6.46
CA SER A 442 -1.23 3.87 7.16
C SER A 442 -1.23 2.35 7.17
N LYS A 443 -2.42 1.73 7.19
CA LYS A 443 -2.54 0.27 7.09
C LYS A 443 -2.37 -0.23 5.67
N LEU A 444 -2.91 0.52 4.70
CA LEU A 444 -2.65 0.26 3.29
C LEU A 444 -1.14 0.31 2.99
N HIS A 445 -0.44 1.28 3.57
CA HIS A 445 1.02 1.38 3.49
C HIS A 445 1.71 0.14 4.08
N ASP A 446 1.35 -0.29 5.30
CA ASP A 446 1.91 -1.50 5.93
C ASP A 446 1.75 -2.74 5.04
N GLU A 447 0.61 -2.89 4.36
CA GLU A 447 0.35 -3.99 3.43
C GLU A 447 1.21 -3.85 2.16
N PHE A 448 1.34 -2.65 1.61
CA PHE A 448 2.22 -2.42 0.47
C PHE A 448 3.68 -2.70 0.78
N LYS A 449 4.12 -2.52 2.03
CA LYS A 449 5.48 -2.90 2.43
C LYS A 449 5.76 -4.38 2.18
N ILE A 450 4.78 -5.25 2.47
CA ILE A 450 4.92 -6.71 2.31
C ILE A 450 5.17 -7.06 0.84
N TYR A 451 4.55 -6.34 -0.09
CA TYR A 451 4.72 -6.57 -1.52
C TYR A 451 5.95 -5.85 -2.08
N GLY A 452 6.17 -4.60 -1.68
CA GLY A 452 7.17 -3.70 -2.25
C GLY A 452 8.58 -3.89 -1.72
N GLY A 453 8.71 -4.45 -0.51
CA GLY A 453 9.96 -4.60 0.21
C GLY A 453 11.04 -5.39 -0.55
N TYR A 454 10.64 -6.39 -1.33
CA TYR A 454 11.55 -7.31 -2.03
C TYR A 454 12.07 -6.77 -3.37
N ILE A 455 11.37 -5.83 -4.00
CA ILE A 455 11.74 -5.39 -5.36
C ILE A 455 13.13 -4.77 -5.39
N ARG A 456 13.50 -4.05 -4.34
CA ARG A 456 14.80 -3.37 -4.22
C ARG A 456 15.99 -4.32 -4.41
N PHE A 457 15.82 -5.62 -4.17
CA PHE A 457 16.89 -6.61 -4.34
C PHE A 457 17.09 -7.03 -5.81
N VAL A 458 16.11 -6.84 -6.69
CA VAL A 458 16.23 -7.18 -8.12
C VAL A 458 17.39 -6.45 -8.76
N ALA A 459 17.55 -5.16 -8.43
CA ALA A 459 18.53 -4.30 -9.05
C ALA A 459 19.98 -4.72 -8.69
N PRO A 460 20.35 -4.89 -7.40
CA PRO A 460 21.66 -5.45 -7.04
C PRO A 460 21.87 -6.89 -7.50
N CYS A 461 20.85 -7.76 -7.45
CA CYS A 461 20.94 -9.13 -7.97
C CYS A 461 21.31 -9.15 -9.45
N SER A 462 20.64 -8.32 -10.25
CA SER A 462 20.90 -8.24 -11.68
C SER A 462 22.33 -7.79 -11.99
N LEU A 463 22.88 -6.86 -11.19
CA LEU A 463 24.26 -6.42 -11.31
C LEU A 463 25.25 -7.56 -10.96
N ILE A 464 25.01 -8.31 -9.89
CA ILE A 464 25.83 -9.47 -9.51
C ILE A 464 25.85 -10.50 -10.64
N ILE A 465 24.67 -10.86 -11.16
CA ILE A 465 24.53 -11.85 -12.25
C ILE A 465 25.23 -11.36 -13.52
N ALA A 466 25.01 -10.10 -13.92
CA ALA A 466 25.64 -9.54 -15.10
C ALA A 466 27.17 -9.56 -15.01
N ARG A 467 27.72 -9.23 -13.83
CA ARG A 467 29.17 -9.32 -13.59
C ARG A 467 29.69 -10.74 -13.67
N ALA A 468 28.99 -11.69 -13.04
CA ALA A 468 29.35 -13.10 -13.09
C ALA A 468 29.39 -13.63 -14.53
N ILE A 469 28.45 -13.20 -15.37
CA ILE A 469 28.42 -13.55 -16.80
C ILE A 469 29.56 -12.85 -17.56
N TYR A 470 29.72 -11.55 -17.38
CA TYR A 470 30.64 -10.72 -18.15
C TYR A 470 32.11 -11.04 -17.87
N TYR A 471 32.48 -11.09 -16.59
CA TYR A 471 33.86 -11.34 -16.16
C TYR A 471 34.18 -12.82 -15.96
N ARG A 472 33.16 -13.70 -15.98
CA ARG A 472 33.27 -15.14 -15.68
C ARG A 472 33.89 -15.41 -14.30
N GLU A 473 33.70 -14.48 -13.36
CA GLU A 473 34.26 -14.53 -12.03
C GLU A 473 33.20 -14.17 -10.98
N LEU A 474 33.09 -15.02 -9.95
CA LEU A 474 32.23 -14.84 -8.78
C LEU A 474 33.05 -14.70 -7.49
N SER A 475 34.38 -14.65 -7.59
CA SER A 475 35.26 -14.65 -6.42
C SER A 475 35.12 -13.33 -5.65
N TRP A 476 35.09 -13.43 -4.31
CA TRP A 476 34.91 -12.27 -3.42
C TRP A 476 36.22 -11.51 -3.20
N SER A 477 37.34 -12.10 -3.65
CA SER A 477 38.71 -11.63 -3.50
C SER A 477 39.35 -11.25 -4.84
N GLY A 478 38.60 -11.31 -5.94
CA GLY A 478 39.10 -11.05 -7.29
C GLY A 478 39.45 -9.58 -7.53
N PRO A 479 40.31 -9.27 -8.50
CA PRO A 479 40.67 -7.89 -8.86
C PRO A 479 39.47 -7.08 -9.38
N VAL A 480 38.46 -7.77 -9.92
CA VAL A 480 37.19 -7.18 -10.38
C VAL A 480 36.17 -7.07 -9.24
N ALA A 481 36.41 -7.64 -8.05
CA ALA A 481 35.50 -7.69 -6.91
C ALA A 481 35.32 -6.42 -6.02
N PRO A 482 35.93 -5.23 -6.21
CA PRO A 482 35.89 -4.17 -5.19
C PRO A 482 34.51 -3.61 -4.85
N ALA A 483 33.49 -3.83 -5.70
CA ALA A 483 32.10 -3.47 -5.40
C ALA A 483 31.33 -4.57 -4.65
N PHE A 484 31.77 -5.83 -4.71
CA PHE A 484 31.10 -7.00 -4.12
C PHE A 484 32.08 -7.84 -3.28
N ASN A 485 32.64 -7.19 -2.27
CA ASN A 485 33.43 -7.87 -1.24
C ASN A 485 32.51 -8.64 -0.25
N ALA A 486 33.13 -9.37 0.68
CA ALA A 486 32.41 -10.12 1.70
C ALA A 486 31.43 -9.27 2.54
N ALA A 487 31.78 -8.01 2.83
CA ALA A 487 30.91 -7.11 3.57
C ALA A 487 29.66 -6.74 2.75
N THR A 488 29.79 -6.45 1.46
CA THR A 488 28.65 -6.18 0.57
C THR A 488 27.72 -7.39 0.48
N ALA A 489 28.28 -8.59 0.31
CA ALA A 489 27.50 -9.83 0.31
C ALA A 489 26.76 -10.03 1.64
N GLY A 490 27.47 -9.78 2.75
CA GLY A 490 26.90 -9.82 4.10
C GLY A 490 25.72 -8.85 4.29
N VAL A 491 25.86 -7.59 3.83
CA VAL A 491 24.75 -6.61 3.84
C VAL A 491 23.56 -7.15 3.07
N PHE A 492 23.77 -7.60 1.83
CA PHE A 492 22.71 -8.03 0.95
C PHE A 492 21.90 -9.17 1.56
N VAL A 493 22.59 -10.24 1.99
CA VAL A 493 21.93 -11.41 2.60
C VAL A 493 21.24 -11.03 3.91
N THR A 494 21.90 -10.23 4.75
CA THR A 494 21.33 -9.85 6.05
C THR A 494 20.08 -9.00 5.88
N LEU A 495 20.10 -7.98 5.01
CA LEU A 495 18.92 -7.15 4.76
C LEU A 495 17.77 -7.94 4.14
N PHE A 496 18.06 -8.91 3.27
CA PHE A 496 17.02 -9.81 2.74
C PHE A 496 16.40 -10.67 3.86
N VAL A 497 17.22 -11.26 4.73
CA VAL A 497 16.72 -12.05 5.87
C VAL A 497 15.94 -11.18 6.84
N LEU A 498 16.41 -9.97 7.14
CA LEU A 498 15.70 -9.03 8.01
C LEU A 498 14.34 -8.62 7.42
N GLU A 499 14.25 -8.44 6.09
CA GLU A 499 12.97 -8.18 5.41
C GLU A 499 11.99 -9.34 5.61
N VAL A 500 12.45 -10.58 5.39
CA VAL A 500 11.63 -11.79 5.60
C VAL A 500 11.19 -11.92 7.06
N LEU A 501 12.09 -11.68 8.01
CA LEU A 501 11.77 -11.74 9.44
C LEU A 501 10.76 -10.66 9.83
N GLU A 502 10.89 -9.46 9.28
CA GLU A 502 9.97 -8.35 9.51
C GLU A 502 8.56 -8.70 9.05
N ASP A 503 8.45 -9.24 7.83
CA ASP A 503 7.18 -9.70 7.29
C ASP A 503 6.60 -10.85 8.10
N VAL A 504 7.41 -11.82 8.55
CA VAL A 504 6.94 -12.90 9.42
C VAL A 504 6.39 -12.36 10.75
N PHE A 505 7.09 -11.40 11.38
CA PHE A 505 6.64 -10.77 12.62
C PHE A 505 5.29 -10.07 12.47
N VAL A 506 5.10 -9.37 11.37
CA VAL A 506 3.84 -8.67 11.07
C VAL A 506 2.73 -9.66 10.68
N LEU A 507 3.00 -10.57 9.75
CA LEU A 507 2.02 -11.50 9.20
C LEU A 507 1.54 -12.55 10.21
N GLN A 508 2.42 -12.98 11.12
CA GLN A 508 2.07 -13.93 12.18
C GLN A 508 1.63 -13.24 13.48
N GLU A 509 1.55 -11.90 13.49
CA GLU A 509 1.22 -11.09 14.68
C GLU A 509 2.01 -11.51 15.93
N LEU A 510 3.31 -11.80 15.78
CA LEU A 510 4.14 -12.34 16.86
C LEU A 510 4.35 -11.33 17.99
N LEU A 511 4.18 -10.03 17.69
CA LEU A 511 4.30 -8.93 18.63
C LEU A 511 2.97 -8.16 18.71
N PRO A 512 2.63 -7.60 19.89
CA PRO A 512 1.42 -6.81 20.05
C PRO A 512 1.53 -5.52 19.24
N ALA A 513 0.43 -5.16 18.55
CA ALA A 513 0.28 -3.84 17.97
C ALA A 513 0.26 -2.76 19.06
N ALA A 514 0.48 -1.50 18.70
CA ALA A 514 0.39 -0.38 19.63
C ALA A 514 -1.06 -0.03 19.99
N PRO A 515 -1.33 0.44 21.22
CA PRO A 515 -2.68 0.79 21.65
C PRO A 515 -3.25 1.95 20.82
N ILE A 516 -4.53 1.85 20.45
CA ILE A 516 -5.27 2.93 19.80
C ILE A 516 -5.76 3.89 20.90
N PRO A 517 -5.38 5.18 20.86
CA PRO A 517 -5.86 6.16 21.84
C PRO A 517 -7.39 6.24 21.84
N THR A 518 -7.99 6.38 23.03
CA THR A 518 -9.45 6.46 23.19
C THR A 518 -10.03 7.65 22.43
N GLU A 519 -9.30 8.76 22.38
CA GLU A 519 -9.71 9.97 21.68
C GLU A 519 -9.78 9.75 20.17
N VAL A 520 -8.91 8.91 19.60
CA VAL A 520 -8.95 8.52 18.18
C VAL A 520 -10.17 7.66 17.89
N LEU A 521 -10.51 6.75 18.83
CA LEU A 521 -11.73 5.97 18.73
C LEU A 521 -12.97 6.85 18.83
N GLU A 522 -12.96 7.87 19.69
CA GLU A 522 -14.11 8.77 19.88
C GLU A 522 -14.30 9.78 18.73
N THR A 523 -13.20 10.28 18.16
CA THR A 523 -13.26 11.29 17.08
C THR A 523 -13.47 10.70 15.69
N ASN A 524 -12.97 9.48 15.43
CA ASN A 524 -13.21 8.76 14.17
C ASN A 524 -14.53 7.96 14.17
N LEU A 525 -15.44 8.24 15.10
CA LEU A 525 -16.84 7.80 15.06
C LEU A 525 -17.74 8.94 14.51
N PRO A 526 -17.62 9.38 13.24
CA PRO A 526 -18.63 10.28 12.69
C PRO A 526 -19.97 9.52 12.66
N ARG A 527 -21.05 10.20 13.05
CA ARG A 527 -22.44 9.67 13.01
C ARG A 527 -22.90 9.20 11.62
N ASN A 528 -22.16 9.52 10.55
CA ASN A 528 -22.57 9.32 9.16
C ASN A 528 -21.51 8.59 8.31
N ASN A 529 -20.55 7.87 8.91
CA ASN A 529 -19.59 7.01 8.20
C ASN A 529 -18.87 7.63 6.98
N SER A 530 -18.71 8.96 6.92
CA SER A 530 -18.32 9.68 5.70
C SER A 530 -16.81 9.81 5.49
N ASP A 531 -15.97 9.44 6.45
CA ASP A 531 -14.50 9.41 6.25
C ASP A 531 -14.05 7.99 5.90
N ALA A 532 -13.98 7.69 4.60
CA ALA A 532 -13.42 6.44 4.11
C ALA A 532 -11.99 6.19 4.64
N GLY A 533 -11.23 7.26 4.92
CA GLY A 533 -9.84 7.17 5.40
C GLY A 533 -9.68 6.78 6.86
N ALA A 534 -10.77 6.64 7.64
CA ALA A 534 -10.69 6.22 9.04
C ALA A 534 -9.96 4.87 9.19
N LEU A 535 -9.37 4.58 10.35
CA LEU A 535 -8.74 3.27 10.59
C LEU A 535 -9.76 2.20 10.94
N VAL A 536 -10.76 2.58 11.72
CA VAL A 536 -11.73 1.69 12.34
C VAL A 536 -13.10 2.04 11.80
N SER A 537 -13.85 1.05 11.33
CA SER A 537 -15.29 1.20 11.11
C SER A 537 -16.02 0.72 12.36
N VAL A 538 -16.79 1.60 13.00
CA VAL A 538 -17.68 1.23 14.11
C VAL A 538 -18.92 2.12 14.02
N GLU A 539 -20.11 1.54 13.88
CA GLU A 539 -21.38 2.19 14.23
C GLU A 539 -22.24 1.11 14.91
N MET A 540 -22.77 1.22 16.14
CA MET A 540 -22.90 2.32 17.11
C MET A 540 -22.40 1.88 18.50
N ARG A 541 -21.93 2.83 19.32
CA ARG A 541 -22.28 2.82 20.75
C ARG A 541 -23.58 3.61 20.91
N PRO A 542 -24.71 2.98 21.28
CA PRO A 542 -25.86 3.73 21.75
C PRO A 542 -25.50 4.39 23.09
N ASN A 543 -25.76 5.70 23.16
CA ASN A 543 -25.85 6.55 24.36
C ASN A 543 -24.99 6.13 25.58
N GLN A 544 -23.72 6.54 25.61
CA GLN A 544 -23.11 6.89 26.89
C GLN A 544 -23.31 8.39 27.11
N ALA A 545 -24.09 8.71 28.16
CA ALA A 545 -24.19 10.07 28.67
C ALA A 545 -22.78 10.62 28.95
N LYS A 546 -22.55 11.86 28.53
CA LYS A 546 -21.25 12.53 28.42
C LYS A 546 -20.49 12.78 29.73
N ASP A 547 -20.99 12.37 30.90
CA ASP A 547 -20.52 12.91 32.19
C ASP A 547 -19.94 11.92 33.22
N SER A 548 -19.84 10.62 32.95
CA SER A 548 -19.26 9.71 33.95
C SER A 548 -17.74 9.60 33.81
N SER A 549 -17.00 10.40 34.59
CA SER A 549 -15.64 10.05 35.01
C SER A 549 -15.61 8.58 35.45
N TRP A 550 -14.61 7.84 35.00
CA TRP A 550 -14.48 6.40 35.19
C TRP A 550 -14.47 6.05 36.69
N ARG A 551 -15.56 5.47 37.22
CA ARG A 551 -15.63 4.99 38.61
C ARG A 551 -15.61 3.46 38.61
N GLY A 552 -14.58 2.87 39.22
CA GLY A 552 -14.41 1.41 39.33
C GLY A 552 -15.57 0.67 40.03
N GLN A 553 -16.52 1.39 40.62
CA GLN A 553 -17.72 0.87 41.27
C GLN A 553 -18.86 0.49 40.29
N GLU A 554 -18.78 0.90 39.01
CA GLU A 554 -19.79 0.56 37.99
C GLU A 554 -19.51 -0.77 37.26
N LEU A 555 -18.48 -1.50 37.70
CA LEU A 555 -18.10 -2.80 37.17
C LEU A 555 -18.84 -3.91 37.92
N SER A 556 -19.33 -4.89 37.17
CA SER A 556 -19.75 -6.17 37.74
C SER A 556 -18.53 -6.91 38.32
N PRO A 557 -18.74 -7.98 39.12
CA PRO A 557 -17.64 -8.82 39.62
C PRO A 557 -16.75 -9.44 38.51
N SER A 558 -17.20 -9.42 37.25
CA SER A 558 -16.43 -9.89 36.09
C SER A 558 -15.76 -8.76 35.30
N GLY A 559 -15.82 -7.51 35.78
CA GLY A 559 -15.17 -6.36 35.13
C GLY A 559 -15.94 -5.77 33.95
N SER A 560 -17.21 -6.14 33.76
CA SER A 560 -18.06 -5.53 32.73
C SER A 560 -18.86 -4.35 33.30
N LYS A 561 -18.97 -3.24 32.54
CA LYS A 561 -19.82 -2.10 32.92
C LYS A 561 -21.28 -2.56 32.95
N LYS A 562 -22.00 -2.36 34.08
CA LYS A 562 -23.46 -2.51 34.09
C LYS A 562 -24.05 -1.51 33.10
N LEU A 563 -24.71 -1.99 32.04
CA LEU A 563 -25.46 -1.13 31.14
C LEU A 563 -26.57 -0.42 31.94
N SER A 564 -26.72 0.89 31.71
CA SER A 564 -27.73 1.73 32.37
C SER A 564 -29.15 1.22 32.08
N PRO A 565 -30.13 1.34 33.01
CA PRO A 565 -31.42 0.66 32.95
C PRO A 565 -32.48 1.32 32.03
N VAL A 566 -32.07 2.13 31.05
CA VAL A 566 -33.04 2.90 30.25
C VAL A 566 -33.33 2.17 28.94
N MET A 567 -34.58 1.69 28.83
CA MET A 567 -35.22 0.94 27.73
C MET A 567 -35.14 -0.59 27.78
N THR A 568 -35.41 -1.16 28.95
CA THR A 568 -36.24 -2.37 29.04
C THR A 568 -37.71 -1.99 29.02
N ASN A 569 -38.28 -1.75 27.84
CA ASN A 569 -39.73 -1.84 27.66
C ASN A 569 -40.03 -2.94 26.63
N GLN A 570 -40.60 -4.02 27.14
CA GLN A 570 -41.37 -5.04 26.41
C GLN A 570 -40.67 -5.94 25.39
N PHE A 571 -39.58 -6.59 25.80
CA PHE A 571 -39.34 -7.98 25.39
C PHE A 571 -39.45 -8.87 26.62
N SER A 572 -40.65 -9.42 26.84
CA SER A 572 -40.83 -10.62 27.67
C SER A 572 -40.06 -11.76 27.00
N ASP A 573 -39.20 -12.43 27.77
CA ASP A 573 -38.24 -13.51 27.42
C ASP A 573 -36.85 -13.12 26.86
N LEU A 574 -36.24 -12.07 27.43
CA LEU A 574 -34.79 -11.80 27.31
C LEU A 574 -33.92 -12.44 28.42
N SER A 575 -34.36 -13.52 29.07
CA SER A 575 -33.54 -14.30 30.00
C SER A 575 -32.42 -15.10 29.31
N SER A 576 -32.35 -15.07 27.97
CA SER A 576 -31.35 -15.79 27.17
C SER A 576 -30.26 -14.90 26.53
N VAL A 577 -30.34 -13.57 26.63
CA VAL A 577 -29.29 -12.70 26.08
C VAL A 577 -28.16 -12.56 27.09
N GLN A 578 -27.21 -13.50 27.02
CA GLN A 578 -25.99 -13.43 27.80
C GLN A 578 -25.24 -12.11 27.54
N PRO A 579 -24.78 -11.40 28.60
CA PRO A 579 -23.95 -10.20 28.49
C PRO A 579 -22.48 -10.50 28.10
N GLN A 580 -22.24 -11.54 27.29
CA GLN A 580 -20.90 -12.00 26.88
C GLN A 580 -20.47 -11.55 25.48
N ALA A 581 -21.22 -10.66 24.80
CA ALA A 581 -20.85 -10.16 23.48
C ALA A 581 -19.71 -9.11 23.54
N SER A 582 -18.56 -9.50 24.08
CA SER A 582 -17.28 -8.92 23.69
C SER A 582 -16.80 -9.74 22.50
N LEU A 583 -16.73 -9.12 21.32
CA LEU A 583 -16.16 -9.64 20.06
C LEU A 583 -14.64 -9.92 20.16
N GLY A 584 -14.16 -10.43 21.29
CA GLY A 584 -12.75 -10.66 21.58
C GLY A 584 -12.35 -12.12 21.37
N THR A 585 -11.12 -12.32 20.90
CA THR A 585 -10.51 -13.64 20.75
C THR A 585 -10.43 -14.41 22.07
N ARG A 586 -10.57 -15.74 21.99
CA ARG A 586 -10.54 -16.68 23.14
C ARG A 586 -9.37 -16.39 24.09
N ARG A 587 -9.68 -16.41 25.39
CA ARG A 587 -8.88 -15.94 26.54
C ARG A 587 -7.51 -16.61 26.79
N VAL A 588 -7.04 -17.53 25.93
CA VAL A 588 -6.07 -18.56 26.33
C VAL A 588 -4.65 -18.34 25.76
N SER A 589 -4.47 -17.62 24.66
CA SER A 589 -3.12 -17.44 24.07
C SER A 589 -2.27 -16.40 24.81
N TRP A 590 -0.95 -16.59 24.85
CA TRP A 590 0.00 -15.64 25.43
C TRP A 590 -0.13 -14.24 24.81
N GLY A 591 -0.26 -14.14 23.48
CA GLY A 591 -0.48 -12.87 22.79
C GLY A 591 -1.78 -12.14 23.21
N SER A 592 -2.86 -12.87 23.53
CA SER A 592 -4.09 -12.28 24.05
C SER A 592 -3.92 -11.73 25.47
N ARG A 593 -3.03 -12.32 26.28
CA ARG A 593 -2.73 -11.86 27.64
C ARG A 593 -1.88 -10.59 27.60
N LEU A 594 -0.86 -10.56 26.75
CA LEU A 594 0.01 -9.39 26.57
C LEU A 594 -0.78 -8.19 26.01
N ARG A 595 -1.62 -8.39 24.98
CA ARG A 595 -2.53 -7.35 24.47
C ARG A 595 -3.39 -6.74 25.58
N ARG A 596 -3.97 -7.58 26.45
CA ARG A 596 -4.77 -7.12 27.60
C ARG A 596 -3.95 -6.33 28.61
N GLN A 597 -2.75 -6.80 28.96
CA GLN A 597 -1.84 -6.06 29.85
C GLN A 597 -1.47 -4.68 29.29
N LEU A 598 -1.44 -4.55 27.96
CA LEU A 598 -1.20 -3.29 27.25
C LEU A 598 -2.48 -2.47 26.99
N GLY A 599 -3.62 -2.86 27.59
CA GLY A 599 -4.90 -2.14 27.48
C GLY A 599 -5.67 -2.37 26.17
N GLN A 600 -5.28 -3.36 25.36
CA GLN A 600 -5.93 -3.72 24.11
C GLN A 600 -6.92 -4.87 24.29
N GLU A 601 -8.01 -4.61 25.00
CA GLU A 601 -9.06 -5.63 25.21
C GLU A 601 -10.00 -5.80 24.01
N ARG A 602 -9.94 -4.90 23.01
CA ARG A 602 -10.88 -4.85 21.89
C ARG A 602 -10.24 -5.28 20.59
N GLU A 603 -11.00 -6.05 19.80
CA GLU A 603 -10.67 -6.30 18.41
C GLU A 603 -10.89 -5.02 17.59
N VAL A 604 -9.93 -4.70 16.72
CA VAL A 604 -10.00 -3.52 15.85
C VAL A 604 -10.61 -3.95 14.53
N VAL A 605 -11.79 -3.43 14.24
CA VAL A 605 -12.45 -3.66 12.95
C VAL A 605 -11.82 -2.76 11.89
N PRO A 606 -11.34 -3.28 10.76
CA PRO A 606 -10.75 -2.46 9.71
C PRO A 606 -11.78 -1.51 9.06
N SER A 607 -11.31 -0.39 8.52
CA SER A 607 -12.14 0.54 7.76
C SER A 607 -12.72 -0.07 6.48
N MET A 608 -13.88 0.43 6.07
CA MET A 608 -14.53 0.10 4.80
C MET A 608 -13.65 0.34 3.57
N PHE A 609 -12.71 1.29 3.64
CA PHE A 609 -11.77 1.61 2.56
C PHE A 609 -10.73 0.51 2.31
N LEU A 610 -10.50 -0.33 3.33
CA LEU A 610 -9.63 -1.51 3.26
C LEU A 610 -10.40 -2.78 2.90
N HIS A 611 -11.74 -2.72 2.87
CA HIS A 611 -12.57 -3.88 2.58
C HIS A 611 -12.71 -4.10 1.07
N GLY A 612 -12.31 -5.28 0.61
CA GLY A 612 -12.43 -5.68 -0.78
C GLY A 612 -11.49 -4.92 -1.70
N LEU A 613 -10.23 -4.74 -1.27
CA LEU A 613 -9.20 -4.04 -2.05
C LEU A 613 -9.17 -4.55 -3.49
N ARG A 614 -8.89 -3.63 -4.42
CA ARG A 614 -8.91 -3.92 -5.85
C ARG A 614 -7.50 -4.14 -6.36
N GLU A 615 -7.25 -5.29 -6.96
CA GLU A 615 -5.93 -5.50 -7.57
C GLU A 615 -5.70 -4.49 -8.71
N ILE A 616 -4.57 -3.77 -8.66
CA ILE A 616 -4.13 -2.95 -9.79
C ILE A 616 -3.60 -3.88 -10.90
N SER A 617 -3.70 -3.46 -12.15
CA SER A 617 -3.34 -4.31 -13.28
C SER A 617 -1.88 -4.74 -13.22
N PHE A 618 -1.58 -5.89 -13.82
CA PHE A 618 -0.21 -6.41 -13.86
C PHE A 618 0.80 -5.40 -14.44
N LEU A 619 0.45 -4.69 -15.52
CA LEU A 619 1.33 -3.70 -16.14
C LEU A 619 1.62 -2.50 -15.22
N GLU A 620 0.64 -2.09 -14.42
CA GLU A 620 0.81 -1.05 -13.40
C GLU A 620 1.76 -1.51 -12.28
N GLN A 621 1.63 -2.76 -11.81
CA GLN A 621 2.54 -3.34 -10.81
C GLN A 621 3.96 -3.48 -11.38
N LEU A 622 4.10 -4.00 -12.60
CA LEU A 622 5.37 -4.12 -13.30
C LEU A 622 6.07 -2.78 -13.46
N GLY A 623 5.33 -1.73 -13.82
CA GLY A 623 5.89 -0.38 -13.94
C GLY A 623 6.33 0.20 -12.60
N CYS A 624 5.56 0.01 -11.52
CA CYS A 624 5.98 0.39 -10.16
C CYS A 624 7.27 -0.33 -9.76
N CYS A 625 7.37 -1.63 -10.05
CA CYS A 625 8.57 -2.42 -9.79
C CYS A 625 9.77 -1.90 -10.59
N ALA A 626 9.57 -1.63 -11.89
CA ALA A 626 10.62 -1.13 -12.78
C ALA A 626 11.19 0.21 -12.27
N ILE A 627 10.33 1.11 -11.80
CA ILE A 627 10.72 2.38 -11.20
C ILE A 627 11.56 2.19 -9.93
N ALA A 628 11.12 1.33 -9.02
CA ALA A 628 11.88 1.06 -7.79
C ALA A 628 13.28 0.51 -8.11
N CYS A 629 13.38 -0.42 -9.07
CA CYS A 629 14.67 -0.90 -9.56
C CYS A 629 15.53 0.22 -10.16
N MET A 630 14.95 1.04 -11.05
CA MET A 630 15.64 2.14 -11.72
C MET A 630 16.28 3.09 -10.71
N PHE A 631 15.52 3.52 -9.70
CA PHE A 631 16.08 4.41 -8.70
C PHE A 631 17.08 3.71 -7.78
N THR A 632 16.86 2.44 -7.41
CA THR A 632 17.86 1.64 -6.68
C THR A 632 19.22 1.69 -7.36
N LEU A 633 19.23 1.53 -8.69
CA LEU A 633 20.44 1.62 -9.49
C LEU A 633 21.01 3.03 -9.53
N ALA A 634 20.18 4.05 -9.78
CA ALA A 634 20.63 5.44 -9.80
C ALA A 634 21.31 5.84 -8.47
N TRP A 635 20.73 5.44 -7.34
CA TRP A 635 21.34 5.69 -6.02
C TRP A 635 22.62 4.88 -5.80
N LEU A 636 22.66 3.62 -6.27
CA LEU A 636 23.87 2.79 -6.18
C LEU A 636 25.01 3.40 -7.01
N GLU A 637 24.74 3.84 -8.24
CA GLU A 637 25.71 4.50 -9.11
C GLU A 637 26.16 5.84 -8.53
N LEU A 638 25.22 6.63 -8.00
CA LEU A 638 25.53 7.90 -7.31
C LEU A 638 26.46 7.68 -6.11
N THR A 639 26.27 6.59 -5.36
CA THR A 639 26.99 6.36 -4.10
C THR A 639 28.18 5.44 -4.21
N LEU A 640 28.34 4.63 -5.25
CA LEU A 640 29.57 3.87 -5.51
C LEU A 640 30.46 4.51 -6.55
N GLY A 641 29.87 5.28 -7.46
CA GLY A 641 30.46 5.59 -8.74
C GLY A 641 30.14 4.48 -9.75
N PRO A 642 29.71 4.84 -10.98
CA PRO A 642 29.33 3.90 -12.03
C PRO A 642 30.44 2.88 -12.35
N SER A 643 31.68 3.32 -12.57
CA SER A 643 32.80 2.44 -12.92
C SER A 643 33.15 1.43 -11.82
N LYS A 644 33.04 1.84 -10.54
CA LYS A 644 33.26 0.95 -9.40
C LYS A 644 32.14 -0.06 -9.25
N ALA A 645 30.88 0.36 -9.39
CA ALA A 645 29.73 -0.55 -9.35
C ALA A 645 29.85 -1.66 -10.42
N ARG A 646 30.29 -1.30 -11.63
CA ARG A 646 30.49 -2.25 -12.73
C ARG A 646 31.76 -3.10 -12.60
N GLY A 647 32.75 -2.66 -11.82
CA GLY A 647 33.96 -3.45 -11.52
C GLY A 647 35.19 -3.05 -12.35
N PHE A 648 35.16 -1.89 -13.03
CA PHE A 648 36.28 -1.41 -13.82
C PHE A 648 37.38 -0.72 -13.00
N CYS A 649 37.01 -0.07 -11.88
CA CYS A 649 37.98 0.64 -11.02
C CYS A 649 38.13 -0.02 -9.65
N PRO A 650 39.38 -0.31 -9.21
CA PRO A 650 39.65 -0.93 -7.92
C PRO A 650 39.46 0.00 -6.74
N SER A 651 39.87 1.27 -6.89
CA SER A 651 39.60 2.33 -5.92
C SER A 651 38.40 3.15 -6.38
N SER A 652 37.56 3.58 -5.43
CA SER A 652 36.84 4.82 -5.65
C SER A 652 37.94 5.87 -5.62
N SER A 653 38.35 6.40 -6.76
CA SER A 653 39.25 7.55 -6.79
C SER A 653 38.72 8.60 -5.80
N ALA A 654 39.61 9.41 -5.24
CA ALA A 654 39.30 10.50 -4.30
C ALA A 654 38.48 11.64 -4.96
N LEU A 655 37.57 11.30 -5.88
CA LEU A 655 36.57 12.19 -6.42
C LEU A 655 35.64 12.56 -5.27
N ASP A 656 35.54 13.87 -5.06
CA ASP A 656 34.53 14.47 -4.20
C ASP A 656 33.16 13.87 -4.58
N PRO A 657 32.36 13.36 -3.63
CA PRO A 657 30.99 12.93 -3.88
C PRO A 657 30.17 13.96 -4.68
N MET A 658 30.53 15.25 -4.57
CA MET A 658 29.94 16.33 -5.35
C MET A 658 30.37 16.32 -6.82
N ASP A 659 31.60 15.92 -7.17
CA ASP A 659 32.05 15.81 -8.57
C ASP A 659 31.30 14.71 -9.33
N LEU A 660 30.87 13.64 -8.64
CA LEU A 660 30.08 12.54 -9.21
C LEU A 660 28.65 12.95 -9.60
N LEU A 661 28.10 14.01 -9.00
CA LEU A 661 26.77 14.52 -9.35
C LEU A 661 26.78 15.24 -10.71
N TRP A 662 27.90 15.84 -11.11
CA TRP A 662 27.95 16.79 -12.21
C TRP A 662 28.77 16.34 -13.42
N ARG A 663 29.73 15.43 -13.26
CA ARG A 663 30.58 15.01 -14.38
C ARG A 663 30.00 13.79 -15.11
N PRO A 664 29.84 13.82 -16.45
CA PRO A 664 29.79 12.60 -17.23
C PRO A 664 31.10 11.85 -16.97
N VAL A 665 30.98 10.61 -16.48
CA VAL A 665 32.06 9.74 -15.97
C VAL A 665 33.35 9.84 -16.82
N PRO A 666 34.55 9.94 -16.20
CA PRO A 666 35.78 9.73 -16.95
C PRO A 666 35.89 8.25 -17.36
N MET A 667 36.14 7.99 -18.65
CA MET A 667 36.11 6.66 -19.29
C MET A 667 37.36 5.79 -19.03
N ALA A 668 38.21 6.16 -18.09
CA ALA A 668 39.24 5.29 -17.51
C ALA A 668 39.51 5.76 -16.08
N CYS A 669 39.85 4.83 -15.19
CA CYS A 669 40.42 5.16 -13.89
C CYS A 669 41.70 5.99 -14.11
#